data_AF-A0A2N3G7T6-F1
#
_entry.id   AF-A0A2N3G7T6-F1
#
_cell.length_a   1.000
_cell.length_b   1.000
_cell.length_c   1.000
_cell.angle_alpha   90.00
_cell.angle_beta   90.00
_cell.angle_gamma   90.00
#
_symmetry.space_group_name_H-M   'P 1'
#
loop_
_entity.id
_entity.type
_entity.pdbx_description
1 polymer ?
#
loop_
_entity_poly.entity_id
_entity_poly.type
_entity_poly.pdbx_seq_one_letter_code
_entity_poly.pdbx_strand_id
1 'polypeptide(L)'
;MLRFLWYNVSMLYSIRVARKLAVICVALAVFVVALVAGPSLSAYAASYNWEGGHDTVGFSAPSGTAYFAEGTTRNGFEEFLLLRNTGGDSSIVTINYLFPTGAPHSEEIELKAWSGASICVNDVIGQGKDVSVAISATPGIIAERQIYFNYKGVWAGGNVACAVSEPEDRWYFAEGTTRAGFQEWLCLLNPSDHEVAATLTYMLCTGETRKQELKLRANSRGTVDVNGALGAGQDASVEVKADTPIIAERPMYFNYKNAWRGGHTSTGAAGLAREWHFAEGTTRNGFEEWLCVMNPGAEASARVEYLFKDGSPVVKDYALKAHSRTTLFVNEEIGSEKDVSMNVSANADVLCERPMYFCYHNAIEGGHNIVGATSGERTWFFPTACSGPGFESWLCVANPGASENKVLVEIFGDGGDYNSEELTMAPRARATFDVNTASANICNPWLKVTGTRDLIAERPTYFSYSPRIDPEPFSIASWAGIEIISPIQYCDLLGPVFHEASADGGDGRCNNCPALQPAGICLRDDNPARLAPGLVHNQGNDPYYFVEETRGRGTYSTTACDVQAKAGTTVYAPVSGTVVAAESYMLYSRYPDLRVKIRIDGHADYQMAILHMSQLAVSSGQRVEAGKTPIGVVRDLVPYFNSGPNPYTGEEGNHAHLQINYRPDQATGAVPASSAIEME
;
A
#
# COMPACT_ATOMS: atom_id res chain seq x y z
N MET A 1 74.05 -16.60 42.56
CA MET A 1 73.23 -15.47 42.06
C MET A 1 72.90 -15.54 40.56
N LEU A 2 73.61 -16.31 39.71
CA LEU A 2 73.25 -16.48 38.28
C LEU A 2 72.28 -17.64 37.94
N ARG A 3 71.97 -18.56 38.85
CA ARG A 3 70.99 -19.65 38.60
C ARG A 3 69.53 -19.27 38.90
N PHE A 4 69.28 -18.15 39.58
CA PHE A 4 67.93 -17.69 39.93
C PHE A 4 67.28 -16.78 38.86
N LEU A 5 68.08 -16.21 37.95
CA LEU A 5 67.58 -15.36 36.86
C LEU A 5 67.06 -16.17 35.65
N TRP A 6 67.57 -17.39 35.42
CA TRP A 6 67.17 -18.22 34.27
C TRP A 6 65.83 -18.95 34.49
N TYR A 7 65.50 -19.29 35.73
CA TYR A 7 64.25 -19.98 36.05
C TYR A 7 63.02 -19.06 35.96
N ASN A 8 63.17 -17.77 36.29
CA ASN A 8 62.08 -16.80 36.19
C ASN A 8 61.81 -16.33 34.76
N VAL A 9 62.83 -16.23 33.90
CA VAL A 9 62.66 -15.79 32.51
C VAL A 9 62.01 -16.89 31.64
N SER A 10 62.33 -18.18 31.85
CA SER A 10 61.69 -19.26 31.08
C SER A 10 60.24 -19.52 31.49
N MET A 11 59.90 -19.37 32.78
CA MET A 11 58.53 -19.55 33.28
C MET A 11 57.60 -18.41 32.83
N LEU A 12 58.09 -17.16 32.83
CA LEU A 12 57.34 -16.01 32.30
C LEU A 12 57.18 -16.05 30.77
N TYR A 13 58.14 -16.63 30.04
CA TYR A 13 58.04 -16.80 28.58
C TYR A 13 57.05 -17.91 28.21
N SER A 14 57.07 -19.05 28.91
CA SER A 14 56.12 -20.16 28.71
C SER A 14 54.68 -19.79 29.07
N ILE A 15 54.46 -18.98 30.12
CA ILE A 15 53.12 -18.49 30.48
C ILE A 15 52.59 -17.46 29.47
N ARG A 16 53.47 -16.61 28.90
CA ARG A 16 53.07 -15.64 27.85
C ARG A 16 52.79 -16.32 26.51
N VAL A 17 53.53 -17.37 26.15
CA VAL A 17 53.30 -18.16 24.94
C VAL A 17 52.03 -19.01 25.09
N ALA A 18 51.81 -19.65 26.24
CA ALA A 18 50.59 -20.40 26.51
C ALA A 18 49.33 -19.51 26.56
N ARG A 19 49.41 -18.28 27.11
CA ARG A 19 48.32 -17.31 27.04
C ARG A 19 48.07 -16.80 25.62
N LYS A 20 49.11 -16.57 24.82
CA LYS A 20 48.93 -16.19 23.40
C LYS A 20 48.35 -17.33 22.57
N LEU A 21 48.77 -18.58 22.77
CA LEU A 21 48.16 -19.74 22.10
C LEU A 21 46.74 -20.01 22.56
N ALA A 22 46.42 -19.84 23.85
CA ALA A 22 45.04 -19.96 24.34
C ALA A 22 44.12 -18.86 23.78
N VAL A 23 44.60 -17.62 23.67
CA VAL A 23 43.86 -16.52 23.03
C VAL A 23 43.72 -16.76 21.53
N ILE A 24 44.73 -17.31 20.85
CA ILE A 24 44.66 -17.67 19.43
C ILE A 24 43.73 -18.86 19.19
N CYS A 25 43.73 -19.88 20.05
CA CYS A 25 42.82 -21.03 19.95
C CYS A 25 41.37 -20.66 20.30
N VAL A 26 41.14 -19.75 21.26
CA VAL A 26 39.80 -19.20 21.54
C VAL A 26 39.37 -18.27 20.40
N ALA A 27 40.26 -17.45 19.85
CA ALA A 27 39.96 -16.63 18.68
C ALA A 27 39.67 -17.48 17.44
N LEU A 28 40.43 -18.55 17.18
CA LEU A 28 40.18 -19.51 16.09
C LEU A 28 38.93 -20.35 16.34
N ALA A 29 38.61 -20.74 17.59
CA ALA A 29 37.36 -21.42 17.90
C ALA A 29 36.16 -20.49 17.74
N VAL A 30 36.27 -19.21 18.12
CA VAL A 30 35.24 -18.19 17.88
C VAL A 30 35.12 -17.87 16.38
N PHE A 31 36.22 -17.86 15.63
CA PHE A 31 36.22 -17.63 14.18
C PHE A 31 35.68 -18.84 13.40
N VAL A 32 35.96 -20.07 13.84
CA VAL A 32 35.43 -21.31 13.25
C VAL A 32 33.97 -21.54 13.62
N VAL A 33 33.54 -21.18 14.84
CA VAL A 33 32.11 -21.17 15.19
C VAL A 33 31.36 -20.11 14.38
N ALA A 34 31.96 -18.95 14.07
CA ALA A 34 31.38 -17.94 13.17
C ALA A 34 31.44 -18.31 11.67
N LEU A 35 32.23 -19.31 11.28
CA LEU A 35 32.32 -19.83 9.90
C LEU A 35 31.44 -21.07 9.66
N VAL A 36 31.05 -21.79 10.72
CA VAL A 36 30.14 -22.95 10.66
C VAL A 36 28.71 -22.57 11.05
N ALA A 37 28.53 -21.60 11.95
CA ALA A 37 27.27 -20.88 12.07
C ALA A 37 27.33 -19.69 11.10
N GLY A 38 26.87 -19.90 9.86
CA GLY A 38 26.54 -18.77 8.99
C GLY A 38 25.65 -17.80 9.77
N PRO A 39 25.72 -16.48 9.52
CA PRO A 39 24.83 -15.54 10.20
C PRO A 39 23.41 -16.09 10.09
N SER A 40 22.79 -16.39 11.24
CA SER A 40 21.39 -16.78 11.25
C SER A 40 20.62 -15.68 10.54
N LEU A 41 19.82 -16.04 9.54
CA LEU A 41 18.98 -15.13 8.75
C LEU A 41 18.06 -14.23 9.62
N SER A 42 18.00 -14.44 10.93
CA SER A 42 17.18 -13.66 11.87
C SER A 42 17.61 -12.20 12.03
N ALA A 43 18.66 -11.71 11.35
CA ALA A 43 19.14 -10.33 11.46
C ALA A 43 18.90 -9.46 10.21
N TYR A 44 18.23 -9.98 9.17
CA TYR A 44 17.90 -9.22 7.94
C TYR A 44 16.42 -9.34 7.56
N ALA A 45 15.53 -9.29 8.55
CA ALA A 45 14.16 -8.83 8.27
C ALA A 45 14.23 -7.31 8.14
N ALA A 46 14.58 -6.80 6.95
CA ALA A 46 14.10 -5.49 6.57
C ALA A 46 12.58 -5.64 6.48
N SER A 47 11.86 -5.25 7.54
CA SER A 47 10.40 -5.15 7.46
C SER A 47 10.08 -4.06 6.45
N TYR A 48 9.74 -4.42 5.22
CA TYR A 48 9.26 -3.44 4.25
C TYR A 48 7.83 -3.10 4.59
N ASN A 49 7.70 -1.88 5.09
CA ASN A 49 6.44 -1.32 5.50
C ASN A 49 5.70 -0.74 4.30
N TRP A 50 4.38 -0.83 4.32
CA TRP A 50 3.53 -0.05 3.43
C TRP A 50 3.45 1.37 3.97
N GLU A 51 4.14 2.26 3.29
CA GLU A 51 4.16 3.69 3.59
C GLU A 51 2.92 4.35 2.99
N GLY A 52 2.38 5.34 3.67
CA GLY A 52 1.21 6.05 3.20
C GLY A 52 0.73 7.10 4.16
N GLY A 53 -0.46 7.61 3.87
CA GLY A 53 -1.22 8.42 4.81
C GLY A 53 -2.65 8.53 4.36
N HIS A 54 -3.52 8.86 5.30
CA HIS A 54 -4.96 8.95 5.09
C HIS A 54 -5.53 10.06 5.97
N ASP A 55 -6.63 10.67 5.54
CA ASP A 55 -7.34 11.70 6.30
C ASP A 55 -8.83 11.36 6.40
N THR A 56 -9.47 11.81 7.48
CA THR A 56 -10.87 11.56 7.75
C THR A 56 -11.50 12.74 8.47
N VAL A 57 -12.78 13.01 8.16
CA VAL A 57 -13.61 13.96 8.90
C VAL A 57 -14.19 13.24 10.11
N GLY A 58 -14.34 13.94 11.23
CA GLY A 58 -14.94 13.35 12.42
C GLY A 58 -16.42 12.95 12.22
N PHE A 59 -16.95 12.20 13.17
CA PHE A 59 -18.39 11.96 13.30
C PHE A 59 -19.02 13.01 14.21
N SER A 60 -20.18 13.55 13.84
CA SER A 60 -20.92 14.46 14.72
C SER A 60 -21.73 13.72 15.80
N ALA A 61 -22.09 12.46 15.55
CA ALA A 61 -22.82 11.60 16.46
C ALA A 61 -22.63 10.10 16.13
N PRO A 62 -22.84 9.18 17.09
CA PRO A 62 -22.97 7.75 16.82
C PRO A 62 -24.26 7.42 16.05
N SER A 63 -24.22 6.36 15.24
CA SER A 63 -25.33 5.87 14.44
C SER A 63 -25.66 4.40 14.75
N GLY A 64 -26.95 4.05 14.64
CA GLY A 64 -27.41 2.66 14.74
C GLY A 64 -27.11 1.82 13.50
N THR A 65 -26.65 2.44 12.42
CA THR A 65 -26.26 1.80 11.16
C THR A 65 -24.98 2.42 10.61
N ALA A 66 -24.16 1.61 9.95
CA ALA A 66 -22.91 2.04 9.32
C ALA A 66 -22.62 1.18 8.08
N TYR A 67 -22.28 1.80 6.96
CA TYR A 67 -22.01 1.10 5.70
C TYR A 67 -20.68 1.51 5.07
N PHE A 68 -20.05 0.54 4.40
CA PHE A 68 -18.87 0.68 3.55
C PHE A 68 -19.10 -0.11 2.25
N ALA A 69 -18.96 0.54 1.10
CA ALA A 69 -19.05 -0.08 -0.23
C ALA A 69 -17.72 -0.64 -0.74
N GLU A 70 -16.58 -0.09 -0.32
CA GLU A 70 -15.24 -0.61 -0.58
C GLU A 70 -14.84 -1.63 0.49
N GLY A 71 -13.87 -2.48 0.13
CA GLY A 71 -13.29 -3.50 0.98
C GLY A 71 -12.69 -4.64 0.15
N THR A 72 -11.57 -5.17 0.60
CA THR A 72 -10.94 -6.35 -0.01
C THR A 72 -9.94 -7.02 0.92
N THR A 73 -9.89 -8.34 0.85
CA THR A 73 -8.88 -9.21 1.48
C THR A 73 -7.99 -9.86 0.43
N ARG A 74 -7.92 -9.29 -0.79
CA ARG A 74 -6.97 -9.73 -1.83
C ARG A 74 -5.53 -9.64 -1.32
N ASN A 75 -4.64 -10.36 -2.00
CA ASN A 75 -3.23 -10.36 -1.60
C ASN A 75 -2.64 -8.94 -1.63
N GLY A 76 -1.88 -8.59 -0.60
CA GLY A 76 -1.34 -7.23 -0.43
C GLY A 76 -2.38 -6.20 0.04
N PHE A 77 -3.45 -6.63 0.70
CA PHE A 77 -4.40 -5.75 1.37
C PHE A 77 -4.67 -6.25 2.80
N GLU A 78 -4.64 -5.34 3.76
CA GLU A 78 -5.18 -5.56 5.10
C GLU A 78 -6.25 -4.54 5.41
N GLU A 79 -7.46 -5.04 5.66
CA GLU A 79 -8.62 -4.22 5.99
C GLU A 79 -8.98 -4.34 7.47
N PHE A 80 -9.27 -3.19 8.08
CA PHE A 80 -9.64 -3.06 9.48
C PHE A 80 -10.94 -2.28 9.62
N LEU A 81 -11.86 -2.81 10.43
CA LEU A 81 -13.00 -2.05 10.95
C LEU A 81 -12.66 -1.55 12.36
N LEU A 82 -12.73 -0.24 12.54
CA LEU A 82 -12.49 0.45 13.80
C LEU A 82 -13.82 0.95 14.35
N LEU A 83 -14.33 0.25 15.35
CA LEU A 83 -15.66 0.48 15.93
C LEU A 83 -15.52 1.09 17.32
N ARG A 84 -16.31 2.11 17.63
CA ARG A 84 -16.26 2.77 18.94
C ARG A 84 -17.65 3.04 19.51
N ASN A 85 -17.87 2.53 20.72
CA ASN A 85 -18.98 2.92 21.56
C ASN A 85 -18.59 4.15 22.39
N THR A 86 -19.24 5.28 22.12
CA THR A 86 -19.00 6.56 22.81
C THR A 86 -19.96 6.77 23.99
N GLY A 87 -20.79 5.78 24.33
CA GLY A 87 -21.85 5.84 25.33
C GLY A 87 -21.55 5.09 26.63
N GLY A 88 -22.42 5.31 27.62
CA GLY A 88 -22.32 4.70 28.95
C GLY A 88 -22.93 3.30 29.09
N ASP A 89 -23.67 2.83 28.08
CA ASP A 89 -24.26 1.48 28.02
C ASP A 89 -23.49 0.61 27.01
N SER A 90 -23.51 -0.72 27.18
CA SER A 90 -23.00 -1.63 26.15
C SER A 90 -23.80 -1.53 24.85
N SER A 91 -23.12 -1.62 23.72
CA SER A 91 -23.70 -1.70 22.38
C SER A 91 -23.56 -3.11 21.81
N ILE A 92 -24.66 -3.67 21.31
CA ILE A 92 -24.65 -4.91 20.53
C ILE A 92 -24.51 -4.53 19.06
N VAL A 93 -23.49 -5.08 18.40
CA VAL A 93 -23.12 -4.73 17.02
C VAL A 93 -23.15 -5.98 16.15
N THR A 94 -23.99 -5.97 15.13
CA THR A 94 -24.03 -7.00 14.08
C THR A 94 -23.31 -6.47 12.84
N ILE A 95 -22.35 -7.23 12.33
CA ILE A 95 -21.52 -6.88 11.17
C ILE A 95 -21.85 -7.88 10.06
N ASN A 96 -22.30 -7.39 8.91
CA ASN A 96 -22.57 -8.20 7.73
C ASN A 96 -21.56 -7.89 6.63
N TYR A 97 -20.86 -8.91 6.16
CA TYR A 97 -19.90 -8.86 5.07
C TYR A 97 -20.57 -9.35 3.78
N LEU A 98 -20.69 -8.48 2.79
CA LEU A 98 -21.35 -8.74 1.52
C LEU A 98 -20.33 -8.87 0.39
N PHE A 99 -20.48 -9.90 -0.44
CA PHE A 99 -19.53 -10.23 -1.51
C PHE A 99 -20.13 -9.96 -2.89
N PRO A 100 -19.33 -9.86 -3.97
CA PRO A 100 -19.85 -9.81 -5.33
C PRO A 100 -20.67 -11.05 -5.73
N THR A 101 -20.32 -12.20 -5.14
CA THR A 101 -20.99 -13.49 -5.33
C THR A 101 -20.93 -14.32 -4.05
N GLY A 102 -21.93 -15.16 -3.83
CA GLY A 102 -22.00 -16.04 -2.66
C GLY A 102 -22.90 -15.49 -1.56
N ALA A 103 -23.03 -16.23 -0.47
CA ALA A 103 -23.82 -15.81 0.69
C ALA A 103 -23.02 -14.82 1.55
N PRO A 104 -23.67 -13.82 2.16
CA PRO A 104 -23.03 -12.96 3.16
C PRO A 104 -22.48 -13.76 4.36
N HIS A 105 -21.49 -13.19 5.04
CA HIS A 105 -21.01 -13.65 6.35
C HIS A 105 -21.47 -12.65 7.42
N SER A 106 -21.88 -13.12 8.60
CA SER A 106 -22.39 -12.25 9.66
C SER A 106 -21.77 -12.61 11.01
N GLU A 107 -21.41 -11.61 11.78
CA GLU A 107 -20.91 -11.75 13.16
C GLU A 107 -21.59 -10.76 14.09
N GLU A 108 -21.69 -11.11 15.37
CA GLU A 108 -22.20 -10.23 16.42
C GLU A 108 -21.13 -10.09 17.51
N ILE A 109 -20.91 -8.85 17.95
CA ILE A 109 -20.01 -8.52 19.06
C ILE A 109 -20.71 -7.59 20.06
N GLU A 110 -20.22 -7.57 21.29
CA GLU A 110 -20.60 -6.59 22.30
C GLU A 110 -19.45 -5.58 22.48
N LEU A 111 -19.75 -4.29 22.29
CA LEU A 111 -18.86 -3.20 22.69
C LEU A 111 -19.33 -2.66 24.05
N LYS A 112 -18.53 -2.88 25.09
CA LYS A 112 -18.78 -2.31 26.42
C LYS A 112 -18.86 -0.78 26.37
N ALA A 113 -19.44 -0.18 27.39
CA ALA A 113 -19.45 1.27 27.57
C ALA A 113 -18.03 1.87 27.40
N TRP A 114 -17.93 2.97 26.65
CA TRP A 114 -16.68 3.70 26.39
C TRP A 114 -15.53 2.85 25.79
N SER A 115 -15.85 1.75 25.12
CA SER A 115 -14.86 0.83 24.53
C SER A 115 -14.98 0.75 23.01
N GLY A 116 -14.02 0.09 22.37
CA GLY A 116 -14.03 -0.13 20.93
C GLY A 116 -13.43 -1.48 20.54
N ALA A 117 -13.47 -1.77 19.25
CA ALA A 117 -12.85 -2.94 18.64
C ALA A 117 -12.11 -2.55 17.37
N SER A 118 -10.97 -3.19 17.14
CA SER A 118 -10.24 -3.16 15.86
C SER A 118 -10.31 -4.56 15.27
N ILE A 119 -11.08 -4.72 14.20
CA ILE A 119 -11.39 -6.03 13.62
C ILE A 119 -10.64 -6.14 12.30
N CYS A 120 -9.75 -7.11 12.21
CA CYS A 120 -9.13 -7.50 10.94
C CYS A 120 -10.15 -8.26 10.09
N VAL A 121 -10.54 -7.68 8.96
CA VAL A 121 -11.50 -8.31 8.06
C VAL A 121 -10.89 -9.56 7.41
N ASN A 122 -9.60 -9.55 7.09
CA ASN A 122 -8.88 -10.72 6.55
C ASN A 122 -8.95 -11.94 7.48
N ASP A 123 -8.86 -11.75 8.81
CA ASP A 123 -8.95 -12.83 9.80
C ASP A 123 -10.37 -13.42 9.88
N VAL A 124 -11.38 -12.58 9.67
CA VAL A 124 -12.80 -12.95 9.79
C VAL A 124 -13.30 -13.71 8.56
N ILE A 125 -13.10 -13.13 7.36
CA ILE A 125 -13.66 -13.68 6.13
C ILE A 125 -12.66 -14.46 5.28
N GLY A 126 -11.37 -14.47 5.65
CA GLY A 126 -10.30 -15.11 4.88
C GLY A 126 -9.85 -14.28 3.67
N GLN A 127 -8.78 -14.74 3.02
CA GLN A 127 -8.10 -14.06 1.91
C GLN A 127 -8.86 -14.16 0.58
N GLY A 128 -8.52 -13.25 -0.35
CA GLY A 128 -8.92 -13.31 -1.76
C GLY A 128 -10.34 -12.85 -2.07
N LYS A 129 -10.98 -12.06 -1.19
CA LYS A 129 -12.37 -11.63 -1.33
C LYS A 129 -12.49 -10.12 -1.49
N ASP A 130 -13.32 -9.67 -2.41
CA ASP A 130 -13.85 -8.31 -2.37
C ASP A 130 -15.05 -8.27 -1.43
N VAL A 131 -15.14 -7.24 -0.60
CA VAL A 131 -16.15 -7.16 0.44
C VAL A 131 -16.71 -5.75 0.59
N SER A 132 -17.99 -5.66 0.91
CA SER A 132 -18.64 -4.47 1.46
C SER A 132 -19.17 -4.81 2.84
N VAL A 133 -19.34 -3.82 3.70
CA VAL A 133 -19.74 -4.04 5.09
C VAL A 133 -21.01 -3.25 5.41
N ALA A 134 -21.97 -3.91 6.04
CA ALA A 134 -23.19 -3.31 6.59
C ALA A 134 -23.32 -3.66 8.07
N ILE A 135 -23.34 -2.64 8.92
CA ILE A 135 -23.35 -2.77 10.39
C ILE A 135 -24.67 -2.25 10.93
N SER A 136 -25.24 -2.96 11.89
CA SER A 136 -26.30 -2.46 12.78
C SER A 136 -25.84 -2.51 14.23
N ALA A 137 -26.12 -1.46 15.00
CA ALA A 137 -25.70 -1.33 16.39
C ALA A 137 -26.81 -0.77 17.29
N THR A 138 -26.91 -1.25 18.52
CA THR A 138 -27.85 -0.70 19.52
C THR A 138 -27.26 -0.75 20.94
N PRO A 139 -27.05 0.40 21.60
CA PRO A 139 -27.09 1.77 21.08
C PRO A 139 -26.09 2.01 19.94
N GLY A 140 -26.22 3.13 19.22
CA GLY A 140 -25.37 3.44 18.07
C GLY A 140 -23.87 3.57 18.38
N ILE A 141 -23.04 3.44 17.35
CA ILE A 141 -21.58 3.53 17.39
C ILE A 141 -21.06 4.51 16.34
N ILE A 142 -19.77 4.85 16.41
CA ILE A 142 -19.03 5.42 15.27
C ILE A 142 -18.11 4.35 14.69
N ALA A 143 -17.89 4.38 13.37
CA ALA A 143 -17.16 3.33 12.67
C ALA A 143 -16.32 3.90 11.51
N GLU A 144 -15.02 3.61 11.51
CA GLU A 144 -14.11 3.85 10.38
C GLU A 144 -13.64 2.52 9.78
N ARG A 145 -13.36 2.50 8.48
CA ARG A 145 -12.64 1.42 7.81
C ARG A 145 -11.28 1.93 7.38
N GLN A 146 -10.23 1.20 7.70
CA GLN A 146 -8.87 1.45 7.21
C GLN A 146 -8.41 0.30 6.34
N ILE A 147 -7.74 0.61 5.24
CA ILE A 147 -7.08 -0.39 4.41
C ILE A 147 -5.64 0.01 4.19
N TYR A 148 -4.72 -0.88 4.51
CA TYR A 148 -3.31 -0.76 4.15
C TYR A 148 -3.03 -1.71 2.99
N PHE A 149 -2.24 -1.28 2.02
CA PHE A 149 -2.06 -2.06 0.80
C PHE A 149 -0.70 -1.89 0.14
N ASN A 150 -0.35 -2.89 -0.67
CA ASN A 150 0.60 -2.78 -1.77
C ASN A 150 -0.13 -3.10 -3.08
N TYR A 151 -0.75 -2.08 -3.65
CA TYR A 151 -1.58 -2.24 -4.83
C TYR A 151 -0.72 -2.60 -6.04
N LYS A 152 -1.16 -3.63 -6.77
CA LYS A 152 -0.42 -4.20 -7.92
C LYS A 152 1.00 -4.68 -7.59
N GLY A 153 1.34 -4.84 -6.30
CA GLY A 153 2.70 -5.10 -5.87
C GLY A 153 3.68 -3.98 -6.22
N VAL A 154 3.20 -2.74 -6.43
CA VAL A 154 4.04 -1.59 -6.83
C VAL A 154 3.70 -0.31 -6.09
N TRP A 155 2.44 -0.11 -5.70
CA TRP A 155 1.96 1.13 -5.09
C TRP A 155 1.53 0.85 -3.65
N ALA A 156 2.49 0.99 -2.73
CA ALA A 156 2.23 0.96 -1.30
C ALA A 156 1.37 2.17 -0.89
N GLY A 157 0.54 1.99 0.12
CA GLY A 157 -0.32 3.05 0.64
C GLY A 157 -1.27 2.56 1.72
N GLY A 158 -2.19 3.45 2.07
CA GLY A 158 -3.38 3.07 2.82
C GLY A 158 -4.43 4.16 2.73
N ASN A 159 -5.67 3.80 3.03
CA ASN A 159 -6.81 4.70 2.97
C ASN A 159 -7.69 4.52 4.21
N VAL A 160 -8.58 5.49 4.43
CA VAL A 160 -9.61 5.45 5.47
C VAL A 160 -10.92 5.94 4.90
N ALA A 161 -12.02 5.37 5.39
CA ALA A 161 -13.37 5.86 5.14
C ALA A 161 -14.15 5.97 6.45
N CYS A 162 -14.93 7.04 6.59
CA CYS A 162 -16.01 7.09 7.57
C CYS A 162 -17.22 6.33 7.05
N ALA A 163 -17.86 5.55 7.93
CA ALA A 163 -19.11 4.92 7.60
C ALA A 163 -20.18 5.98 7.30
N VAL A 164 -21.00 5.72 6.27
CA VAL A 164 -22.27 6.43 6.10
C VAL A 164 -23.37 5.71 6.85
N SER A 165 -24.32 6.47 7.41
CA SER A 165 -25.40 5.93 8.22
C SER A 165 -26.54 5.35 7.40
N GLU A 166 -26.73 5.80 6.15
CA GLU A 166 -27.87 5.45 5.32
C GLU A 166 -27.44 5.23 3.85
N PRO A 167 -28.08 4.28 3.14
CA PRO A 167 -28.01 4.21 1.69
C PRO A 167 -28.79 5.35 1.04
N GLU A 168 -28.32 5.79 -0.12
CA GLU A 168 -28.88 6.92 -0.87
C GLU A 168 -29.09 6.57 -2.35
N ASP A 169 -30.05 7.22 -2.99
CA ASP A 169 -30.35 7.02 -4.42
C ASP A 169 -29.37 7.79 -5.33
N ARG A 170 -28.56 8.67 -4.76
CA ARG A 170 -27.58 9.51 -5.46
C ARG A 170 -26.29 9.65 -4.66
N TRP A 171 -25.18 9.54 -5.37
CA TRP A 171 -23.84 9.79 -4.82
C TRP A 171 -23.03 10.64 -5.78
N TYR A 172 -22.25 11.57 -5.25
CA TYR A 172 -21.42 12.49 -6.03
C TYR A 172 -19.95 12.39 -5.62
N PHE A 173 -19.08 12.54 -6.61
CA PHE A 173 -17.62 12.47 -6.49
C PHE A 173 -17.02 13.56 -7.38
N ALA A 174 -16.29 14.51 -6.82
CA ALA A 174 -15.69 15.62 -7.53
C ALA A 174 -14.34 15.25 -8.14
N GLU A 175 -13.43 14.63 -7.38
CA GLU A 175 -12.17 14.11 -7.90
C GLU A 175 -12.37 12.86 -8.78
N GLY A 176 -11.43 12.64 -9.70
CA GLY A 176 -11.35 11.44 -10.53
C GLY A 176 -10.37 11.64 -11.70
N THR A 177 -9.58 10.63 -12.04
CA THR A 177 -8.64 10.73 -13.16
C THR A 177 -8.26 9.38 -13.72
N THR A 178 -8.08 9.34 -15.03
CA THR A 178 -7.57 8.19 -15.78
C THR A 178 -6.22 8.50 -16.44
N ARG A 179 -5.53 9.54 -15.95
CA ARG A 179 -4.16 9.88 -16.35
C ARG A 179 -3.20 8.71 -16.08
N ALA A 180 -2.09 8.70 -16.80
CA ALA A 180 -1.03 7.73 -16.55
C ALA A 180 -0.55 7.82 -15.09
N GLY A 181 -0.30 6.67 -14.48
CA GLY A 181 0.06 6.58 -13.06
C GLY A 181 -1.13 6.56 -12.10
N PHE A 182 -2.38 6.51 -12.58
CA PHE A 182 -3.56 6.39 -11.74
C PHE A 182 -4.42 5.19 -12.11
N GLN A 183 -5.01 4.55 -11.11
CA GLN A 183 -6.07 3.59 -11.26
C GLN A 183 -7.22 3.96 -10.33
N GLU A 184 -8.37 4.25 -10.92
CA GLU A 184 -9.60 4.60 -10.22
C GLU A 184 -10.63 3.47 -10.33
N TRP A 185 -11.29 3.19 -9.23
CA TRP A 185 -12.44 2.30 -9.19
C TRP A 185 -13.63 2.98 -8.53
N LEU A 186 -14.82 2.49 -8.86
CA LEU A 186 -16.03 2.82 -8.12
C LEU A 186 -16.65 1.56 -7.54
N CYS A 187 -16.84 1.55 -6.23
CA CYS A 187 -17.35 0.44 -5.45
C CYS A 187 -18.77 0.75 -5.01
N LEU A 188 -19.72 -0.12 -5.35
CA LEU A 188 -21.14 0.10 -5.15
C LEU A 188 -21.74 -1.06 -4.34
N LEU A 189 -22.26 -0.77 -3.15
CA LEU A 189 -22.98 -1.77 -2.34
C LEU A 189 -24.48 -1.61 -2.57
N ASN A 190 -25.13 -2.69 -2.99
CA ASN A 190 -26.57 -2.83 -2.91
C ASN A 190 -26.95 -3.63 -1.64
N PRO A 191 -27.42 -2.96 -0.57
CA PRO A 191 -27.84 -3.64 0.66
C PRO A 191 -29.27 -4.20 0.59
N SER A 192 -29.98 -4.02 -0.53
CA SER A 192 -31.36 -4.49 -0.68
C SER A 192 -31.44 -5.96 -1.08
N ASP A 193 -32.61 -6.57 -0.88
CA ASP A 193 -32.91 -7.96 -1.23
C ASP A 193 -33.31 -8.19 -2.71
N HIS A 194 -33.19 -7.17 -3.55
CA HIS A 194 -33.50 -7.22 -4.98
C HIS A 194 -32.42 -6.57 -5.85
N GLU A 195 -32.45 -6.84 -7.16
CA GLU A 195 -31.52 -6.22 -8.11
C GLU A 195 -31.81 -4.72 -8.25
N VAL A 196 -30.76 -3.88 -8.26
CA VAL A 196 -30.85 -2.42 -8.40
C VAL A 196 -30.16 -1.99 -9.69
N ALA A 197 -30.85 -1.20 -10.51
CA ALA A 197 -30.24 -0.52 -11.66
C ALA A 197 -29.59 0.79 -11.20
N ALA A 198 -28.39 1.06 -11.70
CA ALA A 198 -27.68 2.32 -11.46
C ALA A 198 -27.08 2.88 -12.75
N THR A 199 -27.03 4.20 -12.85
CA THR A 199 -26.43 4.97 -13.93
C THR A 199 -25.30 5.84 -13.37
N LEU A 200 -24.12 5.71 -13.95
CA LEU A 200 -22.97 6.55 -13.73
C LEU A 200 -22.96 7.64 -14.80
N THR A 201 -22.87 8.90 -14.40
CA THR A 201 -22.66 10.03 -15.30
C THR A 201 -21.33 10.69 -14.98
N TYR A 202 -20.34 10.44 -15.82
CA TYR A 202 -19.04 11.07 -15.76
C TYR A 202 -19.10 12.45 -16.43
N MET A 203 -18.59 13.48 -15.76
CA MET A 203 -18.53 14.85 -16.26
C MET A 203 -17.06 15.24 -16.45
N LEU A 204 -16.65 15.39 -17.71
CA LEU A 204 -15.27 15.69 -18.07
C LEU A 204 -14.98 17.19 -17.92
N CYS A 205 -13.70 17.56 -17.76
CA CYS A 205 -13.28 18.97 -17.72
C CYS A 205 -13.62 19.78 -19.00
N THR A 206 -13.95 19.10 -20.10
CA THR A 206 -14.41 19.72 -21.35
C THR A 206 -15.88 20.14 -21.33
N GLY A 207 -16.65 19.69 -20.34
CA GLY A 207 -18.12 19.80 -20.30
C GLY A 207 -18.84 18.64 -21.00
N GLU A 208 -18.11 17.73 -21.65
CA GLU A 208 -18.66 16.47 -22.18
C GLU A 208 -19.10 15.57 -21.02
N THR A 209 -20.23 14.88 -21.19
CA THR A 209 -20.68 13.84 -20.24
C THR A 209 -20.71 12.47 -20.91
N ARG A 210 -20.36 11.44 -20.15
CA ARG A 210 -20.43 10.03 -20.57
C ARG A 210 -21.21 9.23 -19.55
N LYS A 211 -21.96 8.25 -20.03
CA LYS A 211 -22.83 7.42 -19.18
C LYS A 211 -22.45 5.95 -19.24
N GLN A 212 -22.58 5.29 -18.10
CA GLN A 212 -22.50 3.85 -17.99
C GLN A 212 -23.66 3.34 -17.13
N GLU A 213 -24.38 2.36 -17.64
CA GLU A 213 -25.46 1.68 -16.92
C GLU A 213 -24.95 0.37 -16.34
N LEU A 214 -25.43 0.01 -15.14
CA LEU A 214 -25.09 -1.23 -14.48
C LEU A 214 -26.28 -1.80 -13.69
N LYS A 215 -26.17 -3.08 -13.36
CA LYS A 215 -27.11 -3.81 -12.51
C LYS A 215 -26.37 -4.42 -11.34
N LEU A 216 -26.79 -4.07 -10.12
CA LEU A 216 -26.24 -4.58 -8.87
C LEU A 216 -27.17 -5.67 -8.36
N ARG A 217 -26.65 -6.88 -8.12
CA ARG A 217 -27.46 -7.97 -7.57
C ARG A 217 -27.90 -7.63 -6.14
N ALA A 218 -28.95 -8.30 -5.67
CA ALA A 218 -29.37 -8.23 -4.28
C ALA A 218 -28.23 -8.57 -3.32
N ASN A 219 -28.13 -7.87 -2.19
CA ASN A 219 -27.17 -8.11 -1.10
C ASN A 219 -25.74 -8.33 -1.60
N SER A 220 -25.29 -7.46 -2.52
CA SER A 220 -24.01 -7.66 -3.21
C SER A 220 -23.27 -6.36 -3.47
N ARG A 221 -21.98 -6.51 -3.70
CA ARG A 221 -21.07 -5.46 -4.15
C ARG A 221 -20.86 -5.52 -5.66
N GLY A 222 -20.87 -4.35 -6.30
CA GLY A 222 -20.37 -4.13 -7.66
C GLY A 222 -19.11 -3.27 -7.67
N THR A 223 -18.27 -3.44 -8.68
CA THR A 223 -17.04 -2.64 -8.86
C THR A 223 -16.88 -2.27 -10.33
N VAL A 224 -16.56 -1.01 -10.59
CA VAL A 224 -16.37 -0.45 -11.92
C VAL A 224 -14.93 0.04 -12.07
N ASP A 225 -14.25 -0.42 -13.12
CA ASP A 225 -12.97 0.14 -13.58
C ASP A 225 -13.23 1.45 -14.32
N VAL A 226 -12.93 2.59 -13.69
CA VAL A 226 -13.19 3.91 -14.29
C VAL A 226 -12.21 4.19 -15.44
N ASN A 227 -10.96 3.73 -15.33
CA ASN A 227 -9.97 3.84 -16.41
C ASN A 227 -10.43 3.09 -17.67
N GLY A 228 -10.94 1.87 -17.50
CA GLY A 228 -11.53 1.09 -18.59
C GLY A 228 -12.76 1.75 -19.21
N ALA A 229 -13.62 2.37 -18.39
CA ALA A 229 -14.87 3.01 -18.84
C ALA A 229 -14.64 4.32 -19.62
N LEU A 230 -13.68 5.16 -19.18
CA LEU A 230 -13.44 6.47 -19.78
C LEU A 230 -12.32 6.51 -20.82
N GLY A 231 -11.43 5.52 -20.80
CA GLY A 231 -10.17 5.57 -21.54
C GLY A 231 -9.15 6.50 -20.88
N ALA A 232 -7.92 6.49 -21.40
CA ALA A 232 -6.79 7.18 -20.78
C ALA A 232 -6.85 8.71 -20.87
N GLY A 233 -6.22 9.38 -19.89
CA GLY A 233 -5.91 10.81 -19.92
C GLY A 233 -7.10 11.72 -19.64
N GLN A 234 -8.14 11.23 -18.97
CA GLN A 234 -9.33 12.00 -18.62
C GLN A 234 -9.29 12.44 -17.16
N ASP A 235 -9.88 13.60 -16.92
CA ASP A 235 -10.18 14.14 -15.60
C ASP A 235 -11.70 14.27 -15.51
N ALA A 236 -12.32 13.54 -14.58
CA ALA A 236 -13.77 13.41 -14.51
C ALA A 236 -14.28 13.43 -13.06
N SER A 237 -15.36 14.16 -12.81
CA SER A 237 -16.23 13.93 -11.66
C SER A 237 -17.30 12.90 -12.04
N VAL A 238 -17.95 12.25 -11.06
CA VAL A 238 -19.01 11.28 -11.33
C VAL A 238 -20.23 11.50 -10.44
N GLU A 239 -21.41 11.48 -11.07
CA GLU A 239 -22.70 11.27 -10.40
C GLU A 239 -23.07 9.79 -10.54
N VAL A 240 -23.41 9.14 -9.44
CA VAL A 240 -24.05 7.83 -9.40
C VAL A 240 -25.52 8.04 -9.07
N LYS A 241 -26.41 7.49 -9.88
CA LYS A 241 -27.85 7.50 -9.61
C LYS A 241 -28.38 6.08 -9.65
N ALA A 242 -29.08 5.64 -8.61
CA ALA A 242 -29.71 4.32 -8.53
C ALA A 242 -31.23 4.45 -8.41
N ASP A 243 -31.95 3.42 -8.87
CA ASP A 243 -33.41 3.38 -8.75
C ASP A 243 -33.88 3.01 -7.32
N THR A 244 -32.96 2.55 -6.47
CA THR A 244 -33.18 2.25 -5.05
C THR A 244 -31.90 2.61 -4.29
N PRO A 245 -31.98 3.04 -3.02
CA PRO A 245 -30.80 3.46 -2.27
C PRO A 245 -29.68 2.42 -2.22
N ILE A 246 -28.46 2.86 -2.51
CA ILE A 246 -27.19 2.10 -2.48
C ILE A 246 -26.13 2.87 -1.68
N ILE A 247 -24.92 2.31 -1.58
CA ILE A 247 -23.73 3.00 -1.06
C ILE A 247 -22.67 3.07 -2.15
N ALA A 248 -21.91 4.16 -2.22
CA ALA A 248 -20.81 4.30 -3.17
C ALA A 248 -19.52 4.81 -2.49
N GLU A 249 -18.40 4.18 -2.83
CA GLU A 249 -17.04 4.63 -2.48
C GLU A 249 -16.13 4.61 -3.72
N ARG A 250 -15.18 5.53 -3.78
CA ARG A 250 -14.19 5.66 -4.87
C ARG A 250 -12.77 5.46 -4.35
N PRO A 251 -12.22 4.22 -4.35
CA PRO A 251 -10.80 4.03 -4.16
C PRO A 251 -10.01 4.41 -5.41
N MET A 252 -8.86 5.02 -5.19
CA MET A 252 -7.89 5.38 -6.21
C MET A 252 -6.50 4.98 -5.72
N TYR A 253 -5.70 4.41 -6.62
CA TYR A 253 -4.31 4.04 -6.37
C TYR A 253 -3.44 4.72 -7.41
N PHE A 254 -2.25 5.17 -7.02
CA PHE A 254 -1.43 5.98 -7.91
C PHE A 254 0.08 5.86 -7.68
N ASN A 255 0.82 6.24 -8.71
CA ASN A 255 2.17 6.75 -8.66
C ASN A 255 2.16 8.18 -9.21
N TYR A 256 1.88 9.14 -8.33
CA TYR A 256 1.71 10.54 -8.65
C TYR A 256 3.02 11.12 -9.20
N LYS A 257 2.97 11.67 -10.42
CA LYS A 257 4.13 12.25 -11.14
C LYS A 257 5.32 11.28 -11.25
N ASN A 258 5.08 9.97 -11.22
CA ASN A 258 6.13 8.94 -11.14
C ASN A 258 7.10 9.13 -9.95
N ALA A 259 6.61 9.73 -8.87
CA ALA A 259 7.43 10.11 -7.72
C ALA A 259 6.82 9.70 -6.38
N TRP A 260 5.50 9.85 -6.19
CA TRP A 260 4.82 9.56 -4.92
C TRP A 260 3.76 8.50 -5.12
N ARG A 261 4.02 7.30 -4.61
CA ARG A 261 3.06 6.21 -4.59
C ARG A 261 2.06 6.39 -3.46
N GLY A 262 0.89 5.82 -3.65
CA GLY A 262 -0.14 5.85 -2.64
C GLY A 262 -1.47 5.38 -3.18
N GLY A 263 -2.49 5.67 -2.39
CA GLY A 263 -3.87 5.57 -2.78
C GLY A 263 -4.74 6.14 -1.68
N HIS A 264 -5.95 6.50 -2.04
CA HIS A 264 -6.94 7.01 -1.12
C HIS A 264 -8.31 6.45 -1.48
N THR A 265 -9.26 6.62 -0.60
CA THR A 265 -10.65 6.34 -0.88
C THR A 265 -11.49 7.54 -0.51
N SER A 266 -12.67 7.64 -1.09
CA SER A 266 -13.64 8.67 -0.77
C SER A 266 -14.99 8.03 -0.67
N THR A 267 -15.71 8.33 0.41
CA THR A 267 -17.15 8.04 0.47
C THR A 267 -17.87 9.11 -0.32
N GLY A 268 -18.79 8.70 -1.20
CA GLY A 268 -19.53 9.67 -2.01
C GLY A 268 -20.30 10.66 -1.14
N ALA A 269 -20.57 11.85 -1.67
CA ALA A 269 -21.52 12.75 -1.04
C ALA A 269 -22.95 12.36 -1.42
N ALA A 270 -23.85 12.26 -0.44
CA ALA A 270 -25.28 12.02 -0.65
C ALA A 270 -26.00 13.19 -1.35
N GLY A 271 -25.39 14.37 -1.35
CA GLY A 271 -25.98 15.59 -1.88
C GLY A 271 -24.96 16.62 -2.29
N LEU A 272 -25.45 17.62 -3.02
CA LEU A 272 -24.71 18.82 -3.39
C LEU A 272 -25.01 19.92 -2.36
N ALA A 273 -24.08 20.85 -2.18
CA ALA A 273 -24.23 21.95 -1.27
C ALA A 273 -23.59 23.23 -1.82
N ARG A 274 -23.93 24.35 -1.18
CA ARG A 274 -23.35 25.66 -1.49
C ARG A 274 -22.21 26.04 -0.58
N GLU A 275 -22.08 25.36 0.55
CA GLU A 275 -21.03 25.59 1.54
C GLU A 275 -20.28 24.28 1.76
N TRP A 276 -18.96 24.33 1.71
CA TRP A 276 -18.07 23.20 1.95
C TRP A 276 -16.87 23.66 2.77
N HIS A 277 -16.47 22.84 3.73
CA HIS A 277 -15.41 23.17 4.67
C HIS A 277 -14.38 22.04 4.80
N PHE A 278 -13.11 22.43 4.91
CA PHE A 278 -11.97 21.54 5.06
C PHE A 278 -11.09 22.03 6.20
N ALA A 279 -10.77 21.17 7.17
CA ALA A 279 -9.96 21.54 8.33
C ALA A 279 -8.45 21.30 8.12
N GLU A 280 -8.06 20.24 7.44
CA GLU A 280 -6.68 20.02 7.01
C GLU A 280 -6.34 20.82 5.73
N GLY A 281 -5.04 20.94 5.48
CA GLY A 281 -4.43 21.42 4.25
C GLY A 281 -3.02 21.92 4.53
N THR A 282 -2.11 21.72 3.58
CA THR A 282 -0.76 22.30 3.65
C THR A 282 -0.11 22.41 2.29
N THR A 283 0.70 23.46 2.15
CA THR A 283 1.51 23.80 0.96
C THR A 283 3.01 23.76 1.28
N ARG A 284 3.36 23.11 2.39
CA ARG A 284 4.75 22.87 2.80
C ARG A 284 5.47 22.01 1.77
N ASN A 285 6.78 22.14 1.73
CA ASN A 285 7.62 21.29 0.90
C ASN A 285 7.33 19.80 1.16
N GLY A 286 7.15 19.05 0.07
CA GLY A 286 6.74 17.65 0.11
C GLY A 286 5.23 17.43 0.04
N PHE A 287 4.40 18.47 -0.09
CA PHE A 287 2.95 18.37 -0.25
C PHE A 287 2.45 19.13 -1.48
N GLU A 288 1.49 18.51 -2.17
CA GLU A 288 0.68 19.16 -3.20
C GLU A 288 -0.80 18.98 -2.89
N GLU A 289 -1.46 20.10 -2.61
CA GLU A 289 -2.88 20.16 -2.27
C GLU A 289 -3.70 20.70 -3.45
N TRP A 290 -4.85 20.07 -3.68
CA TRP A 290 -5.77 20.42 -4.74
C TRP A 290 -7.19 20.59 -4.18
N LEU A 291 -7.97 21.45 -4.82
CA LEU A 291 -9.41 21.55 -4.59
C LEU A 291 -10.15 21.19 -5.89
N CYS A 292 -10.92 20.11 -5.85
CA CYS A 292 -11.77 19.65 -6.94
C CYS A 292 -13.21 20.10 -6.68
N VAL A 293 -13.75 20.93 -7.59
CA VAL A 293 -15.13 21.43 -7.53
C VAL A 293 -15.93 20.87 -8.71
N MET A 294 -16.86 19.96 -8.42
CA MET A 294 -17.83 19.46 -9.40
C MET A 294 -19.01 20.42 -9.49
N ASN A 295 -19.30 20.87 -10.69
CA ASN A 295 -20.51 21.63 -11.02
C ASN A 295 -21.38 20.81 -11.98
N PRO A 296 -22.44 20.13 -11.48
CA PRO A 296 -23.34 19.36 -12.32
C PRO A 296 -24.43 20.22 -12.99
N GLY A 297 -24.54 21.50 -12.63
CA GLY A 297 -25.55 22.42 -13.13
C GLY A 297 -25.07 23.31 -14.27
N ALA A 298 -25.71 24.47 -14.38
CA ALA A 298 -25.31 25.55 -15.29
C ALA A 298 -24.03 26.25 -14.79
N GLU A 299 -23.49 27.19 -15.58
CA GLU A 299 -22.33 27.99 -15.16
C GLU A 299 -22.60 28.69 -13.82
N ALA A 300 -21.58 28.66 -12.96
CA ALA A 300 -21.66 29.12 -11.57
C ALA A 300 -20.34 29.80 -11.16
N SER A 301 -20.26 30.23 -9.91
CA SER A 301 -19.03 30.74 -9.30
C SER A 301 -18.87 30.23 -7.88
N ALA A 302 -17.63 29.92 -7.49
CA ALA A 302 -17.27 29.61 -6.11
C ALA A 302 -16.30 30.65 -5.57
N ARG A 303 -16.50 31.02 -4.31
CA ARG A 303 -15.61 31.85 -3.50
C ARG A 303 -14.93 30.95 -2.48
N VAL A 304 -13.62 30.81 -2.58
CA VAL A 304 -12.79 30.05 -1.65
C VAL A 304 -12.08 31.01 -0.73
N GLU A 305 -12.23 30.80 0.56
CA GLU A 305 -11.47 31.45 1.60
C GLU A 305 -10.49 30.46 2.22
N TYR A 306 -9.22 30.78 2.12
CA TYR A 306 -8.10 30.04 2.68
C TYR A 306 -7.80 30.59 4.08
N LEU A 307 -8.05 29.78 5.11
CA LEU A 307 -7.84 30.13 6.51
C LEU A 307 -6.42 29.79 6.95
N PHE A 308 -5.81 30.68 7.74
CA PHE A 308 -4.50 30.49 8.32
C PHE A 308 -4.55 30.57 9.85
N LYS A 309 -3.47 30.15 10.51
CA LYS A 309 -3.38 30.16 11.98
C LYS A 309 -3.52 31.55 12.59
N ASP A 310 -3.07 32.58 11.88
CA ASP A 310 -3.09 33.98 12.36
C ASP A 310 -4.44 34.69 12.17
N GLY A 311 -5.43 34.02 11.56
CA GLY A 311 -6.75 34.61 11.30
C GLY A 311 -6.74 35.65 10.19
N SER A 312 -5.77 35.62 9.26
CA SER A 312 -5.68 36.54 8.11
C SER A 312 -6.04 35.85 6.78
N PRO A 313 -7.31 35.47 6.56
CA PRO A 313 -7.67 34.63 5.43
C PRO A 313 -7.41 35.31 4.07
N VAL A 314 -7.03 34.51 3.08
CA VAL A 314 -6.97 34.93 1.68
C VAL A 314 -8.24 34.47 0.98
N VAL A 315 -8.87 35.35 0.20
CA VAL A 315 -10.12 35.02 -0.51
C VAL A 315 -9.93 35.14 -2.01
N LYS A 316 -10.42 34.15 -2.75
CA LYS A 316 -10.41 34.12 -4.21
C LYS A 316 -11.75 33.67 -4.76
N ASP A 317 -12.11 34.19 -5.92
CA ASP A 317 -13.35 33.86 -6.63
C ASP A 317 -12.99 33.13 -7.94
N TYR A 318 -13.69 32.03 -8.22
CA TYR A 318 -13.44 31.15 -9.36
C TYR A 318 -14.73 30.94 -10.17
N ALA A 319 -14.59 30.92 -11.49
CA ALA A 319 -15.68 30.57 -12.39
C ALA A 319 -15.77 29.04 -12.53
N LEU A 320 -16.99 28.52 -12.47
CA LEU A 320 -17.29 27.10 -12.62
C LEU A 320 -18.06 26.88 -13.92
N LYS A 321 -17.48 26.11 -14.84
CA LYS A 321 -18.18 25.77 -16.10
C LYS A 321 -19.32 24.78 -15.82
N ALA A 322 -20.35 24.81 -16.65
CA ALA A 322 -21.46 23.85 -16.57
C ALA A 322 -20.99 22.41 -16.80
N HIS A 323 -21.61 21.44 -16.11
CA HIS A 323 -21.37 20.00 -16.26
C HIS A 323 -19.89 19.61 -16.29
N SER A 324 -19.10 20.15 -15.36
CA SER A 324 -17.65 19.98 -15.39
C SER A 324 -17.05 19.94 -13.99
N ARG A 325 -15.80 19.48 -13.92
CA ARG A 325 -14.92 19.70 -12.78
C ARG A 325 -13.97 20.86 -13.02
N THR A 326 -13.87 21.73 -12.03
CA THR A 326 -12.79 22.70 -11.87
C THR A 326 -11.79 22.18 -10.84
N THR A 327 -10.50 22.15 -11.16
CA THR A 327 -9.43 21.69 -10.26
C THR A 327 -8.44 22.82 -10.02
N LEU A 328 -8.22 23.18 -8.75
CA LEU A 328 -7.40 24.30 -8.32
C LEU A 328 -6.15 23.78 -7.60
N PHE A 329 -4.96 24.27 -7.95
CA PHE A 329 -3.72 23.90 -7.28
C PHE A 329 -3.44 24.86 -6.11
N VAL A 330 -3.72 24.42 -4.88
CA VAL A 330 -3.72 25.31 -3.71
C VAL A 330 -2.34 25.92 -3.45
N ASN A 331 -1.25 25.18 -3.69
CA ASN A 331 0.12 25.68 -3.53
C ASN A 331 0.40 26.93 -4.39
N GLU A 332 -0.13 27.00 -5.61
CA GLU A 332 -0.01 28.20 -6.46
C GLU A 332 -0.94 29.31 -6.00
N GLU A 333 -2.13 28.96 -5.48
CA GLU A 333 -3.11 29.95 -5.07
C GLU A 333 -2.66 30.77 -3.85
N ILE A 334 -1.99 30.14 -2.87
CA ILE A 334 -1.62 30.80 -1.61
C ILE A 334 -0.12 30.90 -1.36
N GLY A 335 0.71 30.27 -2.19
CA GLY A 335 2.16 30.18 -2.02
C GLY A 335 2.59 29.03 -1.09
N SER A 336 3.90 28.78 -1.03
CA SER A 336 4.51 27.67 -0.29
C SER A 336 4.57 27.88 1.24
N GLU A 337 4.83 26.80 1.97
CA GLU A 337 5.15 26.79 3.41
C GLU A 337 4.01 27.28 4.32
N LYS A 338 2.76 26.95 3.97
CA LYS A 338 1.58 27.30 4.76
C LYS A 338 0.73 26.09 5.07
N ASP A 339 0.32 25.97 6.33
CA ASP A 339 -0.83 25.14 6.68
C ASP A 339 -2.10 25.94 6.41
N VAL A 340 -3.08 25.31 5.77
CA VAL A 340 -4.27 25.98 5.24
C VAL A 340 -5.52 25.15 5.52
N SER A 341 -6.64 25.81 5.74
CA SER A 341 -7.98 25.22 5.76
C SER A 341 -8.81 25.98 4.73
N MET A 342 -9.91 25.41 4.23
CA MET A 342 -10.71 26.06 3.20
C MET A 342 -12.17 26.16 3.59
N ASN A 343 -12.77 27.33 3.35
CA ASN A 343 -14.21 27.50 3.27
C ASN A 343 -14.57 27.82 1.82
N VAL A 344 -15.43 27.01 1.21
CA VAL A 344 -15.90 27.21 -0.16
C VAL A 344 -17.38 27.55 -0.12
N SER A 345 -17.73 28.70 -0.69
CA SER A 345 -19.12 29.13 -0.88
C SER A 345 -19.43 29.26 -2.37
N ALA A 346 -20.54 28.71 -2.84
CA ALA A 346 -20.94 28.72 -4.24
C ALA A 346 -22.33 29.32 -4.44
N ASN A 347 -22.57 29.96 -5.58
CA ASN A 347 -23.90 30.48 -5.93
C ASN A 347 -24.84 29.43 -6.55
N ALA A 348 -24.38 28.17 -6.65
CA ALA A 348 -25.12 27.00 -7.13
C ALA A 348 -24.72 25.78 -6.30
N ASP A 349 -25.50 24.71 -6.38
CA ASP A 349 -25.23 23.47 -5.66
C ASP A 349 -24.10 22.71 -6.37
N VAL A 350 -22.99 22.52 -5.66
CA VAL A 350 -21.74 21.91 -6.15
C VAL A 350 -21.29 20.82 -5.18
N LEU A 351 -20.26 20.06 -5.56
CA LEU A 351 -19.52 19.19 -4.65
C LEU A 351 -18.06 19.63 -4.61
N CYS A 352 -17.46 19.62 -3.42
CA CYS A 352 -16.03 19.87 -3.24
C CYS A 352 -15.33 18.67 -2.61
N GLU A 353 -14.20 18.28 -3.19
CA GLU A 353 -13.24 17.32 -2.62
C GLU A 353 -11.83 17.94 -2.57
N ARG A 354 -11.05 17.58 -1.56
CA ARG A 354 -9.65 18.00 -1.40
C ARG A 354 -8.70 16.80 -1.46
N PRO A 355 -8.12 16.49 -2.63
CA PRO A 355 -7.02 15.56 -2.70
C PRO A 355 -5.68 16.22 -2.39
N MET A 356 -4.83 15.46 -1.71
CA MET A 356 -3.47 15.81 -1.37
C MET A 356 -2.55 14.64 -1.73
N TYR A 357 -1.40 14.98 -2.33
CA TYR A 357 -0.33 14.02 -2.66
C TYR A 357 0.95 14.49 -1.99
N PHE A 358 1.74 13.58 -1.43
CA PHE A 358 2.88 13.98 -0.62
C PHE A 358 4.03 12.98 -0.58
N CYS A 359 5.18 13.49 -0.13
CA CYS A 359 6.28 12.73 0.43
C CYS A 359 6.61 13.32 1.81
N TYR A 360 5.91 12.84 2.83
CA TYR A 360 6.00 13.31 4.20
C TYR A 360 7.38 13.02 4.78
N HIS A 361 8.00 14.04 5.37
CA HIS A 361 9.40 14.03 5.83
C HIS A 361 10.43 13.57 4.77
N ASN A 362 10.12 13.72 3.47
CA ASN A 362 10.91 13.19 2.35
C ASN A 362 11.19 11.67 2.47
N ALA A 363 10.29 10.94 3.13
CA ALA A 363 10.46 9.51 3.40
C ALA A 363 9.19 8.71 3.14
N ILE A 364 8.02 9.24 3.53
CA ILE A 364 6.74 8.53 3.44
C ILE A 364 5.95 9.10 2.26
N GLU A 365 5.95 8.38 1.14
CA GLU A 365 5.09 8.69 -0.01
C GLU A 365 3.62 8.42 0.33
N GLY A 366 2.69 9.18 -0.25
CA GLY A 366 1.28 8.90 -0.10
C GLY A 366 0.37 9.94 -0.73
N GLY A 367 -0.90 9.83 -0.41
CA GLY A 367 -1.91 10.83 -0.68
C GLY A 367 -3.24 10.44 -0.06
N HIS A 368 -4.08 11.43 0.20
CA HIS A 368 -5.40 11.25 0.76
C HIS A 368 -6.38 12.20 0.09
N ASN A 369 -7.67 11.91 0.20
CA ASN A 369 -8.72 12.75 -0.32
C ASN A 369 -9.89 12.76 0.65
N ILE A 370 -10.61 13.88 0.70
CA ILE A 370 -11.78 14.02 1.54
C ILE A 370 -12.88 14.83 0.84
N VAL A 371 -14.14 14.44 1.08
CA VAL A 371 -15.31 15.28 0.78
C VAL A 371 -15.43 16.34 1.87
N GLY A 372 -15.62 17.60 1.49
CA GLY A 372 -15.75 18.68 2.47
C GLY A 372 -16.97 18.48 3.36
N ALA A 373 -16.92 18.98 4.60
CA ALA A 373 -18.09 19.04 5.45
C ALA A 373 -19.03 20.17 4.99
N THR A 374 -20.34 19.92 4.95
CA THR A 374 -21.33 20.93 4.52
C THR A 374 -21.74 21.91 5.64
N SER A 375 -21.36 21.61 6.88
CA SER A 375 -21.64 22.44 8.05
C SER A 375 -20.61 22.19 9.16
N GLY A 376 -20.45 23.18 10.03
CA GLY A 376 -19.71 23.02 11.29
C GLY A 376 -20.56 22.36 12.35
N GLU A 377 -19.90 21.62 13.25
CA GLU A 377 -20.52 21.01 14.41
C GLU A 377 -19.76 21.37 15.68
N ARG A 378 -20.45 21.34 16.82
CA ARG A 378 -19.81 21.62 18.12
C ARG A 378 -18.98 20.46 18.62
N THR A 379 -19.32 19.23 18.23
CA THR A 379 -18.67 18.03 18.72
C THR A 379 -18.34 17.13 17.54
N TRP A 380 -17.10 16.66 17.51
CA TRP A 380 -16.61 15.67 16.56
C TRP A 380 -15.96 14.51 17.29
N PHE A 381 -16.15 13.29 16.80
CA PHE A 381 -15.57 12.09 17.35
C PHE A 381 -14.70 11.38 16.30
N PHE A 382 -13.65 10.69 16.76
CA PHE A 382 -12.85 9.81 15.93
C PHE A 382 -12.67 8.48 16.69
N PRO A 383 -13.00 7.30 16.11
CA PRO A 383 -12.93 6.01 16.78
C PRO A 383 -11.52 5.59 17.21
N THR A 384 -10.51 6.23 16.62
CA THR A 384 -9.09 6.06 16.92
C THR A 384 -8.36 7.40 16.80
N ALA A 385 -7.23 7.50 17.49
CA ALA A 385 -6.25 8.57 17.32
C ALA A 385 -5.14 8.18 16.33
N CYS A 386 -5.08 6.91 15.89
CA CYS A 386 -4.06 6.38 14.99
C CYS A 386 -2.63 6.68 15.45
N SER A 387 -2.33 6.45 16.73
CA SER A 387 -1.00 6.67 17.28
C SER A 387 -0.37 5.35 17.72
N GLY A 388 0.95 5.27 17.55
CA GLY A 388 1.73 4.07 17.83
C GLY A 388 3.03 4.03 17.03
N PRO A 389 3.87 3.00 17.22
CA PRO A 389 5.07 2.82 16.43
C PRO A 389 4.77 2.81 14.93
N GLY A 390 5.46 3.66 14.17
CA GLY A 390 5.28 3.76 12.72
C GLY A 390 4.13 4.65 12.26
N PHE A 391 3.36 5.27 13.16
CA PHE A 391 2.26 6.19 12.83
C PHE A 391 2.55 7.58 13.36
N GLU A 392 2.18 8.61 12.61
CA GLU A 392 2.18 10.03 12.99
C GLU A 392 0.82 10.65 12.63
N SER A 393 0.01 10.92 13.65
CA SER A 393 -1.33 11.48 13.53
C SER A 393 -1.41 12.90 14.05
N TRP A 394 -2.20 13.70 13.34
CA TRP A 394 -2.50 15.07 13.68
C TRP A 394 -4.01 15.26 13.74
N LEU A 395 -4.45 16.30 14.43
CA LEU A 395 -5.83 16.76 14.40
C LEU A 395 -5.83 18.19 13.87
N CYS A 396 -6.46 18.39 12.71
CA CYS A 396 -6.65 19.71 12.13
C CYS A 396 -8.04 20.22 12.49
N VAL A 397 -8.12 21.48 12.93
CA VAL A 397 -9.37 22.14 13.30
C VAL A 397 -9.49 23.47 12.58
N ALA A 398 -10.64 23.73 11.98
CA ALA A 398 -10.99 25.03 11.40
C ALA A 398 -12.11 25.70 12.21
N ASN A 399 -11.94 26.99 12.48
CA ASN A 399 -13.00 27.87 12.97
C ASN A 399 -13.55 28.68 11.79
N PRO A 400 -14.64 28.22 11.13
CA PRO A 400 -15.24 28.97 10.04
C PRO A 400 -16.00 30.21 10.54
N GLY A 401 -16.24 30.34 11.85
CA GLY A 401 -17.04 31.43 12.42
C GLY A 401 -16.36 32.80 12.41
N ALA A 402 -17.18 33.85 12.49
CA ALA A 402 -16.74 35.25 12.66
C ALA A 402 -16.45 35.62 14.13
N SER A 403 -16.39 34.64 15.03
CA SER A 403 -16.15 34.83 16.45
C SER A 403 -15.10 33.85 16.95
N GLU A 404 -14.44 34.21 18.04
CA GLU A 404 -13.54 33.31 18.76
C GLU A 404 -14.25 32.00 19.11
N ASN A 405 -13.52 30.89 18.98
CA ASN A 405 -13.97 29.55 19.38
C ASN A 405 -12.95 28.91 20.31
N LYS A 406 -13.37 28.54 21.52
CA LYS A 406 -12.56 27.73 22.44
C LYS A 406 -12.81 26.26 22.14
N VAL A 407 -11.73 25.54 21.87
CA VAL A 407 -11.72 24.14 21.45
C VAL A 407 -11.06 23.31 22.55
N LEU A 408 -11.73 22.23 22.94
CA LEU A 408 -11.24 21.20 23.84
C LEU A 408 -11.06 19.91 23.03
N VAL A 409 -9.83 19.41 22.98
CA VAL A 409 -9.50 18.10 22.41
C VAL A 409 -9.33 17.13 23.56
N GLU A 410 -10.18 16.11 23.62
CA GLU A 410 -10.14 15.05 24.63
C GLU A 410 -9.64 13.76 23.97
N ILE A 411 -8.71 13.09 24.62
CA ILE A 411 -8.11 11.83 24.18
C ILE A 411 -8.41 10.80 25.25
N PHE A 412 -9.15 9.77 24.87
CA PHE A 412 -9.56 8.68 25.75
C PHE A 412 -8.82 7.41 25.37
N GLY A 413 -8.56 6.53 26.33
CA GLY A 413 -8.00 5.21 26.08
C GLY A 413 -8.62 4.11 26.94
N ASP A 414 -8.13 2.91 26.73
CA ASP A 414 -8.55 1.73 27.49
C ASP A 414 -8.20 1.89 28.98
N GLY A 415 -8.95 1.19 29.84
CA GLY A 415 -8.72 1.24 31.29
C GLY A 415 -9.06 2.59 31.95
N GLY A 416 -9.61 3.55 31.19
CA GLY A 416 -9.94 4.89 31.66
C GLY A 416 -8.80 5.90 31.48
N ASP A 417 -7.79 5.57 30.67
CA ASP A 417 -6.74 6.52 30.29
C ASP A 417 -7.36 7.78 29.64
N TYR A 418 -6.80 8.94 29.98
CA TYR A 418 -7.33 10.23 29.54
C TYR A 418 -6.24 11.28 29.46
N ASN A 419 -6.31 12.12 28.42
CA ASN A 419 -5.60 13.39 28.31
C ASN A 419 -6.49 14.42 27.60
N SER A 420 -6.15 15.69 27.73
CA SER A 420 -6.89 16.77 27.06
C SER A 420 -6.02 17.97 26.78
N GLU A 421 -6.30 18.66 25.67
CA GLU A 421 -5.69 19.93 25.30
C GLU A 421 -6.77 20.98 25.01
N GLU A 422 -6.51 22.23 25.38
CA GLU A 422 -7.40 23.35 25.10
C GLU A 422 -6.69 24.42 24.26
N LEU A 423 -7.44 25.02 23.33
CA LEU A 423 -6.99 26.13 22.51
C LEU A 423 -8.10 27.14 22.30
N THR A 424 -7.73 28.42 22.27
CA THR A 424 -8.60 29.49 21.78
C THR A 424 -8.23 29.84 20.35
N MET A 425 -9.17 29.69 19.43
CA MET A 425 -9.01 30.01 18.01
C MET A 425 -9.64 31.35 17.68
N ALA A 426 -8.90 32.20 16.98
CA ALA A 426 -9.42 33.43 16.40
C ALA A 426 -10.56 33.15 15.39
N PRO A 427 -11.42 34.14 15.08
CA PRO A 427 -12.33 34.05 13.93
C PRO A 427 -11.60 33.69 12.65
N ARG A 428 -12.21 32.90 11.78
CA ARG A 428 -11.68 32.59 10.43
C ARG A 428 -10.23 32.11 10.47
N ALA A 429 -9.94 31.18 11.38
CA ALA A 429 -8.60 30.67 11.63
C ALA A 429 -8.58 29.15 11.71
N ARG A 430 -7.37 28.57 11.67
CA ARG A 430 -7.13 27.13 11.81
C ARG A 430 -6.12 26.79 12.89
N ALA A 431 -6.10 25.54 13.31
CA ALA A 431 -5.12 24.97 14.23
C ALA A 431 -4.79 23.51 13.86
N THR A 432 -3.60 23.06 14.26
CA THR A 432 -3.18 21.66 14.15
C THR A 432 -2.65 21.22 15.52
N PHE A 433 -3.07 20.03 15.99
CA PHE A 433 -2.64 19.41 17.23
C PHE A 433 -1.84 18.15 16.93
N ASP A 434 -0.75 17.94 17.68
CA ASP A 434 0.07 16.74 17.62
C ASP A 434 -0.59 15.65 18.48
N VAL A 435 -1.46 14.88 17.85
CA VAL A 435 -2.21 13.80 18.51
C VAL A 435 -1.26 12.70 18.95
N ASN A 436 -0.20 12.46 18.19
CA ASN A 436 0.81 11.46 18.50
C ASN A 436 1.49 11.72 19.85
N THR A 437 1.98 12.93 20.05
CA THR A 437 2.58 13.34 21.32
C THR A 437 1.57 13.30 22.45
N ALA A 438 0.36 13.83 22.21
CA ALA A 438 -0.68 13.91 23.23
C ALA A 438 -1.23 12.54 23.67
N SER A 439 -1.09 11.50 22.83
CA SER A 439 -1.59 10.14 23.09
C SER A 439 -0.50 9.11 23.38
N ALA A 440 0.78 9.51 23.49
CA ALA A 440 1.92 8.60 23.59
C ALA A 440 1.88 7.60 24.76
N ASN A 441 1.13 7.91 25.83
CA ASN A 441 0.98 7.03 27.01
C ASN A 441 -0.47 6.55 27.20
N ILE A 442 -1.30 6.63 26.16
CA ILE A 442 -2.70 6.22 26.20
C ILE A 442 -2.83 4.93 25.40
N CYS A 443 -3.41 3.90 26.01
CA CYS A 443 -3.65 2.64 25.32
C CYS A 443 -4.89 2.76 24.40
N ASN A 444 -4.77 2.35 23.13
CA ASN A 444 -5.83 2.40 22.11
C ASN A 444 -6.61 3.74 22.07
N PRO A 445 -5.89 4.86 21.87
CA PRO A 445 -6.45 6.19 22.02
C PRO A 445 -7.52 6.49 20.96
N TRP A 446 -8.53 7.27 21.34
CA TRP A 446 -9.58 7.81 20.46
C TRP A 446 -9.94 9.24 20.87
N LEU A 447 -10.56 10.00 19.97
CA LEU A 447 -10.67 11.46 20.11
C LEU A 447 -12.11 11.94 20.22
N LYS A 448 -12.31 12.98 21.01
CA LYS A 448 -13.47 13.85 20.98
C LYS A 448 -13.03 15.30 20.96
N VAL A 449 -13.54 16.08 20.03
CA VAL A 449 -13.21 17.51 19.87
C VAL A 449 -14.47 18.31 20.11
N THR A 450 -14.43 19.27 21.03
CA THR A 450 -15.58 20.09 21.40
C THR A 450 -15.27 21.57 21.27
N GLY A 451 -16.12 22.32 20.57
CA GLY A 451 -16.07 23.77 20.46
C GLY A 451 -17.14 24.48 21.28
N THR A 452 -16.83 25.67 21.78
CA THR A 452 -17.87 26.61 22.25
C THR A 452 -18.80 27.09 21.14
N ARG A 453 -18.36 26.94 19.89
CA ARG A 453 -19.09 27.20 18.64
C ARG A 453 -18.78 26.08 17.66
N ASP A 454 -19.51 26.09 16.55
CA ASP A 454 -19.33 25.13 15.46
C ASP A 454 -17.91 25.25 14.89
N LEU A 455 -17.28 24.11 14.65
CA LEU A 455 -15.96 23.94 14.06
C LEU A 455 -15.98 22.76 13.09
N ILE A 456 -14.90 22.61 12.35
CA ILE A 456 -14.65 21.44 11.48
C ILE A 456 -13.40 20.76 12.01
N ALA A 457 -13.39 19.44 12.05
CA ALA A 457 -12.27 18.64 12.52
C ALA A 457 -11.96 17.50 11.56
N GLU A 458 -10.67 17.37 11.22
CA GLU A 458 -10.12 16.30 10.37
C GLU A 458 -8.89 15.68 11.03
N ARG A 459 -8.67 14.39 10.82
CA ARG A 459 -7.56 13.63 11.40
C ARG A 459 -6.70 12.98 10.32
N PRO A 460 -5.68 13.70 9.81
CA PRO A 460 -4.65 13.10 8.99
C PRO A 460 -3.71 12.23 9.81
N THR A 461 -3.28 11.15 9.17
CA THR A 461 -2.30 10.21 9.68
C THR A 461 -1.33 9.87 8.57
N TYR A 462 -0.04 9.88 8.89
CA TYR A 462 1.05 9.44 8.04
C TYR A 462 1.70 8.22 8.68
N PHE A 463 2.04 7.19 7.90
CA PHE A 463 2.49 5.94 8.50
C PHE A 463 3.49 5.17 7.64
N SER A 464 4.21 4.29 8.32
CA SER A 464 5.00 3.20 7.79
C SER A 464 4.47 1.92 8.46
N TYR A 465 3.54 1.25 7.78
CA TYR A 465 2.77 0.13 8.32
C TYR A 465 3.42 -1.21 8.04
N SER A 466 3.69 -2.02 9.06
CA SER A 466 4.11 -3.41 8.88
C SER A 466 2.87 -4.32 8.78
N PRO A 467 2.66 -5.04 7.65
CA PRO A 467 1.60 -6.03 7.54
C PRO A 467 1.67 -7.07 8.67
N ARG A 468 0.52 -7.42 9.23
CA ARG A 468 0.39 -8.44 10.28
C ARG A 468 0.28 -9.85 9.72
N ILE A 469 -0.29 -10.00 8.53
CA ILE A 469 -0.50 -11.29 7.89
C ILE A 469 0.54 -11.44 6.78
N ASP A 470 1.38 -12.46 6.92
CA ASP A 470 2.26 -12.86 5.83
C ASP A 470 1.40 -13.22 4.61
N PRO A 471 1.63 -12.58 3.45
CA PRO A 471 0.88 -12.92 2.26
C PRO A 471 1.15 -14.36 1.86
N GLU A 472 0.09 -15.06 1.44
CA GLU A 472 0.23 -16.42 0.92
C GLU A 472 1.21 -16.44 -0.27
N PRO A 473 2.07 -17.48 -0.38
CA PRO A 473 2.89 -17.67 -1.55
C PRO A 473 2.02 -17.72 -2.80
N PHE A 474 2.44 -17.02 -3.85
CA PHE A 474 1.65 -16.86 -5.07
C PHE A 474 2.50 -17.21 -6.30
N SER A 475 1.83 -17.73 -7.33
CA SER A 475 2.46 -18.06 -8.61
C SER A 475 2.71 -16.79 -9.42
N ILE A 476 3.93 -16.65 -9.95
CA ILE A 476 4.27 -15.58 -10.90
C ILE A 476 4.26 -16.09 -12.34
N ALA A 477 4.40 -17.41 -12.52
CA ALA A 477 4.39 -18.04 -13.82
C ALA A 477 4.15 -19.55 -13.70
N SER A 478 3.92 -20.21 -14.83
CA SER A 478 3.94 -21.67 -14.92
C SER A 478 4.79 -22.13 -16.10
N TRP A 479 5.31 -23.35 -15.99
CA TRP A 479 6.00 -24.01 -17.07
C TRP A 479 5.88 -25.53 -16.92
N ALA A 480 5.54 -26.23 -18.01
CA ALA A 480 5.42 -27.69 -18.07
C ALA A 480 4.57 -28.33 -16.94
N GLY A 481 3.51 -27.64 -16.50
CA GLY A 481 2.62 -28.12 -15.42
C GLY A 481 3.12 -27.84 -14.01
N ILE A 482 4.24 -27.13 -13.87
CA ILE A 482 4.78 -26.65 -12.58
C ILE A 482 4.43 -25.17 -12.41
N GLU A 483 3.97 -24.81 -11.23
CA GLU A 483 3.87 -23.42 -10.80
C GLU A 483 5.23 -22.90 -10.34
N ILE A 484 5.58 -21.70 -10.79
CA ILE A 484 6.75 -20.96 -10.36
C ILE A 484 6.25 -19.95 -9.34
N ILE A 485 6.51 -20.25 -8.08
CA ILE A 485 6.14 -19.39 -6.96
C ILE A 485 7.07 -18.18 -6.93
N SER A 486 6.54 -17.02 -6.56
CA SER A 486 7.35 -15.83 -6.36
C SER A 486 8.49 -16.11 -5.37
N PRO A 487 9.74 -15.78 -5.72
CA PRO A 487 10.86 -15.83 -4.79
C PRO A 487 10.83 -14.68 -3.78
N ILE A 488 9.94 -13.69 -3.96
CA ILE A 488 9.76 -12.52 -3.11
C ILE A 488 8.35 -12.54 -2.53
N GLN A 489 8.21 -12.34 -1.22
CA GLN A 489 6.89 -12.24 -0.58
C GLN A 489 6.13 -11.01 -1.09
N TYR A 490 4.80 -11.06 -1.09
CA TYR A 490 3.99 -9.99 -1.70
C TYR A 490 4.16 -8.63 -1.00
N CYS A 491 4.46 -8.63 0.31
CA CYS A 491 4.73 -7.43 1.09
C CYS A 491 6.02 -6.72 0.62
N ASP A 492 7.00 -7.49 0.14
CA ASP A 492 8.30 -7.00 -0.35
C ASP A 492 8.34 -6.82 -1.88
N LEU A 493 7.28 -7.25 -2.57
CA LEU A 493 7.20 -7.25 -4.01
C LEU A 493 7.11 -5.82 -4.54
N LEU A 494 7.96 -5.52 -5.53
CA LEU A 494 7.94 -4.30 -6.33
C LEU A 494 7.53 -4.56 -7.79
N GLY A 495 7.13 -5.79 -8.13
CA GLY A 495 6.60 -6.17 -9.44
C GLY A 495 7.46 -7.21 -10.19
N PRO A 496 6.88 -8.30 -10.70
CA PRO A 496 7.54 -9.21 -11.65
C PRO A 496 7.67 -8.58 -13.04
N VAL A 497 8.88 -8.67 -13.60
CA VAL A 497 9.22 -8.06 -14.90
C VAL A 497 9.83 -9.13 -15.81
N PHE A 498 9.06 -9.57 -16.80
CA PHE A 498 9.49 -10.61 -17.75
C PHE A 498 10.35 -10.04 -18.87
N HIS A 499 11.39 -10.77 -19.25
CA HIS A 499 12.25 -10.38 -20.36
C HIS A 499 12.91 -11.59 -21.03
N GLU A 500 13.65 -11.33 -22.11
CA GLU A 500 14.43 -12.33 -22.83
C GLU A 500 15.61 -12.85 -22.00
N ALA A 501 15.66 -14.16 -21.76
CA ALA A 501 16.81 -14.87 -21.20
C ALA A 501 18.03 -14.72 -22.12
N SER A 502 19.22 -14.61 -21.53
CA SER A 502 20.46 -14.68 -22.31
C SER A 502 20.68 -16.11 -22.80
N ALA A 503 21.02 -16.29 -24.08
CA ALA A 503 21.26 -17.60 -24.70
C ALA A 503 22.45 -18.36 -24.09
N ASP A 504 23.26 -17.71 -23.27
CA ASP A 504 24.37 -18.33 -22.54
C ASP A 504 24.00 -18.73 -21.08
N GLY A 505 22.79 -18.43 -20.61
CA GLY A 505 22.34 -18.67 -19.23
C GLY A 505 23.27 -18.10 -18.14
N GLY A 506 24.06 -17.07 -18.48
CA GLY A 506 25.08 -16.49 -17.59
C GLY A 506 26.26 -17.44 -17.26
N ASP A 507 26.34 -18.63 -17.85
CA ASP A 507 27.44 -19.60 -17.64
C ASP A 507 28.10 -20.11 -18.94
N GLY A 508 27.72 -19.55 -20.10
CA GLY A 508 28.33 -19.87 -21.39
C GLY A 508 27.84 -21.17 -22.02
N ARG A 509 26.81 -21.85 -21.48
CA ARG A 509 26.51 -23.26 -21.87
C ARG A 509 25.03 -23.62 -22.13
N CYS A 510 24.09 -22.69 -22.39
CA CYS A 510 22.63 -23.00 -22.34
C CYS A 510 21.77 -22.45 -23.49
N ASN A 511 21.75 -23.10 -24.65
CA ASN A 511 20.94 -22.62 -25.79
C ASN A 511 19.43 -22.98 -25.74
N ASN A 512 18.82 -23.28 -24.57
CA ASN A 512 17.40 -23.65 -24.53
C ASN A 512 16.71 -23.25 -23.20
N CYS A 513 16.24 -22.01 -23.14
CA CYS A 513 15.42 -21.49 -22.04
C CYS A 513 13.96 -21.50 -22.50
N PRO A 514 13.08 -22.31 -21.90
CA PRO A 514 11.68 -22.33 -22.30
C PRO A 514 11.00 -21.03 -21.89
N ALA A 515 9.99 -20.62 -22.66
CA ALA A 515 9.12 -19.52 -22.27
C ALA A 515 8.30 -19.92 -21.04
N LEU A 516 8.24 -19.02 -20.07
CA LEU A 516 7.34 -19.12 -18.94
C LEU A 516 5.98 -18.56 -19.37
N GLN A 517 4.90 -19.18 -18.90
CA GLN A 517 3.54 -18.65 -19.01
C GLN A 517 3.29 -17.77 -17.78
N PRO A 518 3.29 -16.43 -17.88
CA PRO A 518 3.05 -15.56 -16.75
C PRO A 518 1.68 -15.83 -16.11
N ALA A 519 1.63 -15.71 -14.79
CA ALA A 519 0.39 -15.70 -14.02
C ALA A 519 0.03 -14.25 -13.66
N GLY A 520 -1.26 -13.98 -13.52
CA GLY A 520 -1.82 -12.69 -13.15
C GLY A 520 -2.06 -11.75 -14.34
N ILE A 521 -2.07 -10.44 -14.08
CA ILE A 521 -2.53 -9.40 -15.02
C ILE A 521 -1.33 -8.66 -15.63
N CYS A 522 -1.24 -8.63 -16.96
CA CYS A 522 -0.22 -7.86 -17.67
C CYS A 522 -0.61 -6.38 -17.66
N LEU A 523 0.19 -5.54 -16.99
CA LEU A 523 -0.01 -4.10 -16.97
C LEU A 523 0.55 -3.42 -18.22
N ARG A 524 1.63 -3.97 -18.76
CA ARG A 524 2.32 -3.44 -19.95
C ARG A 524 3.13 -4.53 -20.61
N ASP A 525 3.04 -4.62 -21.93
CA ASP A 525 3.89 -5.46 -22.77
C ASP A 525 4.55 -4.63 -23.87
N ASP A 526 5.85 -4.39 -23.70
CA ASP A 526 6.68 -3.65 -24.66
C ASP A 526 7.41 -4.58 -25.65
N ASN A 527 7.17 -5.90 -25.61
CA ASN A 527 7.78 -6.87 -26.54
C ASN A 527 6.79 -7.95 -27.03
N PRO A 528 5.64 -7.53 -27.60
CA PRO A 528 4.64 -8.47 -28.11
C PRO A 528 5.16 -9.30 -29.29
N ALA A 529 6.17 -8.80 -30.01
CA ALA A 529 6.76 -9.45 -31.18
C ALA A 529 7.57 -10.72 -30.85
N ARG A 530 7.97 -10.90 -29.58
CA ARG A 530 8.74 -12.06 -29.10
C ARG A 530 7.95 -12.94 -28.14
N LEU A 531 6.62 -12.80 -28.08
CA LEU A 531 5.78 -13.70 -27.30
C LEU A 531 5.84 -15.13 -27.86
N ALA A 532 5.90 -16.10 -26.95
CA ALA A 532 5.89 -17.50 -27.34
C ALA A 532 4.52 -17.90 -27.93
N PRO A 533 4.49 -18.76 -28.97
CA PRO A 533 3.23 -19.27 -29.49
C PRO A 533 2.39 -19.95 -28.41
N GLY A 534 1.12 -19.56 -28.29
CA GLY A 534 0.17 -20.13 -27.33
C GLY A 534 0.22 -19.53 -25.92
N LEU A 535 1.09 -18.53 -25.68
CA LEU A 535 1.08 -17.76 -24.43
C LEU A 535 -0.18 -16.89 -24.36
N VAL A 536 -0.80 -16.82 -23.18
CA VAL A 536 -2.00 -16.01 -22.95
C VAL A 536 -1.76 -15.03 -21.79
N HIS A 537 -2.05 -13.75 -21.97
CA HIS A 537 -1.99 -12.77 -20.87
C HIS A 537 -3.21 -12.89 -19.95
N ASN A 538 -3.12 -12.27 -18.77
CA ASN A 538 -4.25 -12.10 -17.85
C ASN A 538 -4.81 -13.44 -17.33
N GLN A 539 -3.91 -14.34 -16.93
CA GLN A 539 -4.27 -15.62 -16.31
C GLN A 539 -4.34 -15.49 -14.79
N GLY A 540 -5.51 -15.16 -14.26
CA GLY A 540 -5.73 -14.92 -12.83
C GLY A 540 -5.80 -13.43 -12.51
N ASN A 541 -5.87 -13.11 -11.21
CA ASN A 541 -6.11 -11.75 -10.73
C ASN A 541 -4.85 -11.06 -10.19
N ASP A 542 -3.87 -11.83 -9.70
CA ASP A 542 -2.62 -11.36 -9.11
C ASP A 542 -1.50 -12.38 -9.43
N PRO A 543 -0.22 -11.96 -9.47
CA PRO A 543 0.24 -10.58 -9.32
C PRO A 543 0.00 -9.78 -10.60
N TYR A 544 0.25 -8.49 -10.53
CA TYR A 544 0.38 -7.70 -11.73
C TYR A 544 1.83 -7.79 -12.23
N TYR A 545 2.04 -7.88 -13.54
CA TYR A 545 3.37 -8.02 -14.13
C TYR A 545 3.58 -7.15 -15.36
N PHE A 546 4.84 -7.04 -15.76
CA PHE A 546 5.29 -6.30 -16.94
C PHE A 546 6.08 -7.22 -17.88
N VAL A 547 6.10 -6.91 -19.18
CA VAL A 547 7.00 -7.52 -20.15
C VAL A 547 7.87 -6.41 -20.75
N GLU A 548 9.18 -6.53 -20.58
CA GLU A 548 10.12 -5.51 -21.03
C GLU A 548 10.29 -5.45 -22.54
N GLU A 549 10.79 -4.32 -23.03
CA GLU A 549 11.28 -4.19 -24.39
C GLU A 549 12.36 -5.22 -24.74
N THR A 550 12.55 -5.47 -26.06
CA THR A 550 13.49 -6.49 -26.52
C THR A 550 14.93 -6.18 -26.10
N ARG A 551 15.58 -7.17 -25.47
CA ARG A 551 17.02 -7.13 -25.15
C ARG A 551 17.90 -7.67 -26.29
N GLY A 552 17.32 -8.05 -27.43
CA GLY A 552 18.02 -8.54 -28.62
C GLY A 552 18.71 -9.91 -28.44
N ARG A 553 18.22 -10.74 -27.51
CA ARG A 553 18.85 -12.01 -27.11
C ARG A 553 18.33 -13.22 -27.90
N GLY A 554 17.27 -13.04 -28.68
CA GLY A 554 16.77 -14.04 -29.63
C GLY A 554 15.95 -15.17 -29.00
N THR A 555 15.66 -15.09 -27.70
CA THR A 555 14.72 -15.93 -26.96
C THR A 555 13.33 -15.28 -26.91
N TYR A 556 12.33 -15.97 -26.37
CA TYR A 556 10.99 -15.37 -26.18
C TYR A 556 11.00 -14.36 -25.03
N SER A 557 10.09 -13.39 -25.07
CA SER A 557 10.01 -12.26 -24.12
C SER A 557 9.73 -12.66 -22.68
N THR A 558 9.32 -13.90 -22.42
CA THR A 558 9.02 -14.44 -21.08
C THR A 558 9.92 -15.60 -20.67
N THR A 559 11.12 -15.71 -21.25
CA THR A 559 12.07 -16.78 -20.91
C THR A 559 12.83 -16.55 -19.61
N ALA A 560 12.80 -15.33 -19.08
CA ALA A 560 13.29 -14.98 -17.75
C ALA A 560 12.35 -13.96 -17.08
N CYS A 561 12.48 -13.81 -15.76
CA CYS A 561 11.72 -12.86 -14.97
C CYS A 561 12.61 -12.25 -13.87
N ASP A 562 12.66 -10.92 -13.84
CA ASP A 562 13.26 -10.13 -12.78
C ASP A 562 12.16 -9.82 -11.76
N VAL A 563 12.19 -10.49 -10.60
CA VAL A 563 11.20 -10.27 -9.53
C VAL A 563 11.74 -9.18 -8.61
N GLN A 564 11.21 -7.97 -8.80
CA GLN A 564 11.76 -6.76 -8.20
C GLN A 564 11.45 -6.70 -6.70
N ALA A 565 12.46 -6.31 -5.93
CA ALA A 565 12.43 -6.17 -4.49
C ALA A 565 13.61 -5.30 -4.04
N LYS A 566 13.51 -4.66 -2.87
CA LYS A 566 14.59 -3.83 -2.36
C LYS A 566 15.81 -4.70 -1.96
N ALA A 567 17.01 -4.13 -1.99
CA ALA A 567 18.21 -4.83 -1.57
C ALA A 567 18.11 -5.24 -0.09
N GLY A 568 18.47 -6.48 0.24
CA GLY A 568 18.29 -7.02 1.58
C GLY A 568 17.03 -7.85 1.78
N THR A 569 16.08 -7.85 0.83
CA THR A 569 14.90 -8.73 0.87
C THR A 569 15.30 -10.22 0.84
N THR A 570 14.63 -11.05 1.63
CA THR A 570 14.85 -12.50 1.61
C THR A 570 14.33 -13.11 0.30
N VAL A 571 15.13 -13.97 -0.32
CA VAL A 571 14.77 -14.72 -1.53
C VAL A 571 14.38 -16.14 -1.12
N TYR A 572 13.20 -16.58 -1.52
CA TYR A 572 12.67 -17.92 -1.30
C TYR A 572 12.80 -18.79 -2.56
N ALA A 573 12.84 -20.12 -2.39
CA ALA A 573 12.89 -21.05 -3.51
C ALA A 573 11.61 -20.89 -4.38
N PRO A 574 11.71 -20.62 -5.69
CA PRO A 574 10.54 -20.47 -6.55
C PRO A 574 9.93 -21.81 -7.01
N VAL A 575 10.68 -22.91 -6.83
CA VAL A 575 10.26 -24.29 -7.18
C VAL A 575 10.76 -25.26 -6.12
N SER A 576 10.05 -26.37 -5.95
CA SER A 576 10.50 -27.50 -5.13
C SER A 576 11.53 -28.34 -5.88
N GLY A 577 12.56 -28.80 -5.18
CA GLY A 577 13.60 -29.58 -5.80
C GLY A 577 14.87 -29.72 -4.96
N THR A 578 15.96 -30.07 -5.62
CA THR A 578 17.28 -30.20 -4.97
C THR A 578 18.22 -29.13 -5.49
N VAL A 579 18.84 -28.39 -4.57
CA VAL A 579 19.90 -27.42 -4.89
C VAL A 579 21.07 -28.19 -5.49
N VAL A 580 21.42 -27.88 -6.74
CA VAL A 580 22.56 -28.49 -7.45
C VAL A 580 23.76 -27.55 -7.51
N ALA A 581 23.54 -26.24 -7.34
CA ALA A 581 24.60 -25.27 -7.13
C ALA A 581 24.12 -24.16 -6.18
N ALA A 582 25.01 -23.75 -5.28
CA ALA A 582 24.88 -22.59 -4.40
C ALA A 582 26.28 -21.99 -4.30
N GLU A 583 26.60 -21.04 -5.17
CA GLU A 583 27.98 -20.67 -5.47
C GLU A 583 28.13 -19.20 -5.88
N SER A 584 29.37 -18.71 -5.85
CA SER A 584 29.73 -17.44 -6.47
C SER A 584 29.97 -17.59 -7.97
N TYR A 585 29.69 -16.53 -8.71
CA TYR A 585 29.98 -16.43 -10.14
C TYR A 585 30.33 -14.97 -10.50
N MET A 586 30.89 -14.78 -11.70
CA MET A 586 31.20 -13.46 -12.22
C MET A 586 30.11 -13.01 -13.21
N LEU A 587 29.22 -12.14 -12.74
CA LEU A 587 28.20 -11.50 -13.55
C LEU A 587 28.85 -10.61 -14.62
N TYR A 588 28.49 -10.85 -15.89
CA TYR A 588 29.14 -10.26 -17.07
C TYR A 588 30.66 -10.42 -17.08
N SER A 589 31.17 -11.49 -16.47
CA SER A 589 32.60 -11.74 -16.27
C SER A 589 33.35 -10.61 -15.54
N ARG A 590 32.62 -9.73 -14.84
CA ARG A 590 33.15 -8.49 -14.26
C ARG A 590 32.82 -8.31 -12.78
N TYR A 591 31.61 -8.65 -12.36
CA TYR A 591 31.13 -8.34 -11.01
C TYR A 591 30.89 -9.61 -10.20
N PRO A 592 31.37 -9.69 -8.96
CA PRO A 592 31.13 -10.85 -8.10
C PRO A 592 29.64 -10.89 -7.70
N ASP A 593 29.00 -12.03 -7.93
CA ASP A 593 27.61 -12.25 -7.57
C ASP A 593 27.40 -13.70 -7.06
N LEU A 594 26.28 -13.96 -6.40
CA LEU A 594 25.92 -15.30 -5.91
C LEU A 594 24.67 -15.81 -6.64
N ARG A 595 24.61 -17.12 -6.83
CA ARG A 595 23.49 -17.79 -7.48
C ARG A 595 23.13 -19.12 -6.82
N VAL A 596 21.87 -19.51 -6.99
CA VAL A 596 21.33 -20.82 -6.64
C VAL A 596 20.78 -21.47 -7.91
N LYS A 597 21.05 -22.76 -8.10
CA LYS A 597 20.44 -23.57 -9.14
C LYS A 597 19.70 -24.73 -8.48
N ILE A 598 18.41 -24.88 -8.78
CA ILE A 598 17.55 -25.93 -8.25
C ILE A 598 17.19 -26.87 -9.39
N ARG A 599 17.55 -28.15 -9.28
CA ARG A 599 17.01 -29.19 -10.17
C ARG A 599 15.56 -29.42 -9.78
N ILE A 600 14.67 -29.26 -10.74
CA ILE A 600 13.23 -29.18 -10.52
C ILE A 600 12.65 -30.58 -10.33
N ASP A 601 11.77 -30.75 -9.35
CA ASP A 601 11.05 -32.01 -9.16
C ASP A 601 10.24 -32.39 -10.41
N GLY A 602 10.24 -33.67 -10.77
CA GLY A 602 9.56 -34.19 -11.97
C GLY A 602 10.26 -33.87 -13.30
N HIS A 603 11.26 -32.97 -13.31
CA HIS A 603 11.95 -32.50 -14.53
C HIS A 603 13.47 -32.49 -14.29
N ALA A 604 14.07 -33.68 -14.17
CA ALA A 604 15.47 -33.85 -13.78
C ALA A 604 16.49 -33.29 -14.80
N ASP A 605 16.05 -33.04 -16.02
CA ASP A 605 16.77 -32.42 -17.13
C ASP A 605 16.63 -30.89 -17.16
N TYR A 606 15.99 -30.28 -16.16
CA TYR A 606 15.85 -28.82 -16.06
C TYR A 606 16.28 -28.29 -14.70
N GLN A 607 16.79 -27.05 -14.72
CA GLN A 607 17.14 -26.30 -13.54
C GLN A 607 16.44 -24.95 -13.53
N MET A 608 15.97 -24.53 -12.36
CA MET A 608 15.70 -23.12 -12.10
C MET A 608 16.99 -22.45 -11.63
N ALA A 609 17.44 -21.41 -12.33
CA ALA A 609 18.52 -20.54 -11.91
C ALA A 609 17.95 -19.29 -11.24
N ILE A 610 18.48 -18.97 -10.06
CA ILE A 610 18.16 -17.77 -9.29
C ILE A 610 19.46 -16.99 -9.06
N LEU A 611 19.52 -15.75 -9.52
CA LEU A 611 20.72 -14.89 -9.53
C LEU A 611 20.48 -13.62 -8.69
N HIS A 612 21.54 -12.80 -8.55
CA HIS A 612 21.52 -11.48 -7.93
C HIS A 612 21.33 -11.51 -6.42
N MET A 613 22.15 -12.34 -5.77
CA MET A 613 22.13 -12.51 -4.32
C MET A 613 23.42 -12.01 -3.66
N SER A 614 23.26 -11.34 -2.52
CA SER A 614 24.36 -10.89 -1.66
C SER A 614 24.79 -11.97 -0.66
N GLN A 615 23.86 -12.87 -0.32
CA GLN A 615 24.07 -13.98 0.62
C GLN A 615 23.30 -15.22 0.16
N LEU A 616 23.82 -16.41 0.47
CA LEU A 616 23.15 -17.70 0.27
C LEU A 616 22.69 -18.28 1.61
N ALA A 617 21.50 -18.86 1.62
CA ALA A 617 20.88 -19.52 2.78
C ALA A 617 20.88 -21.06 2.67
N VAL A 618 21.34 -21.59 1.54
CA VAL A 618 21.31 -23.02 1.19
C VAL A 618 22.65 -23.51 0.69
N SER A 619 22.84 -24.83 0.74
CA SER A 619 24.02 -25.51 0.20
C SER A 619 23.65 -26.52 -0.90
N SER A 620 24.60 -26.86 -1.77
CA SER A 620 24.40 -27.92 -2.77
C SER A 620 24.05 -29.26 -2.09
N GLY A 621 23.10 -29.98 -2.68
CA GLY A 621 22.50 -31.20 -2.14
C GLY A 621 21.27 -30.97 -1.26
N GLN A 622 21.01 -29.74 -0.80
CA GLN A 622 19.86 -29.44 0.06
C GLN A 622 18.53 -29.55 -0.70
N ARG A 623 17.51 -30.11 -0.03
CA ARG A 623 16.13 -30.08 -0.50
C ARG A 623 15.50 -28.73 -0.18
N VAL A 624 14.77 -28.16 -1.14
CA VAL A 624 14.02 -26.92 -0.98
C VAL A 624 12.57 -27.13 -1.38
N GLU A 625 11.69 -26.36 -0.73
CA GLU A 625 10.25 -26.32 -0.99
C GLU A 625 9.86 -24.93 -1.49
N ALA A 626 9.10 -24.89 -2.59
CA ALA A 626 8.65 -23.66 -3.24
C ALA A 626 7.92 -22.73 -2.27
N GLY A 627 8.24 -21.44 -2.30
CA GLY A 627 7.62 -20.40 -1.46
C GLY A 627 7.95 -20.49 0.04
N LYS A 628 8.65 -21.53 0.50
CA LYS A 628 8.87 -21.77 1.94
C LYS A 628 10.33 -21.72 2.35
N THR A 629 11.24 -22.26 1.52
CA THR A 629 12.65 -22.34 1.90
C THR A 629 13.40 -21.06 1.51
N PRO A 630 13.97 -20.28 2.46
CA PRO A 630 14.87 -19.18 2.12
C PRO A 630 16.12 -19.72 1.42
N ILE A 631 16.51 -19.09 0.31
CA ILE A 631 17.69 -19.48 -0.49
C ILE A 631 18.77 -18.40 -0.55
N GLY A 632 18.43 -17.15 -0.24
CA GLY A 632 19.41 -16.07 -0.20
C GLY A 632 18.78 -14.72 0.12
N VAL A 633 19.51 -13.66 -0.22
CA VAL A 633 19.12 -12.26 0.03
C VAL A 633 19.39 -11.43 -1.23
N VAL A 634 18.43 -10.60 -1.64
CA VAL A 634 18.54 -9.72 -2.82
C VAL A 634 19.76 -8.80 -2.67
N ARG A 635 20.56 -8.73 -3.74
CA ARG A 635 21.73 -7.87 -3.82
C ARG A 635 21.35 -6.41 -4.12
N ASP A 636 22.12 -5.48 -3.58
CA ASP A 636 22.15 -4.10 -4.09
C ASP A 636 22.90 -4.05 -5.43
N LEU A 637 22.14 -3.87 -6.51
CA LEU A 637 22.58 -3.84 -7.88
C LEU A 637 22.93 -2.42 -8.37
N VAL A 638 22.53 -1.38 -7.64
CA VAL A 638 22.72 0.03 -8.02
C VAL A 638 24.19 0.35 -8.29
N PRO A 639 25.16 -0.04 -7.43
CA PRO A 639 26.58 0.24 -7.66
C PRO A 639 27.16 -0.44 -8.91
N TYR A 640 26.50 -1.48 -9.42
CA TYR A 640 27.01 -2.31 -10.50
C TYR A 640 26.49 -1.85 -11.88
N PHE A 641 25.23 -1.41 -11.94
CA PHE A 641 24.56 -1.12 -13.20
C PHE A 641 24.26 0.36 -13.43
N ASN A 642 24.34 1.21 -12.39
CA ASN A 642 23.86 2.60 -12.47
C ASN A 642 22.49 2.65 -13.18
N SER A 643 21.61 1.70 -12.80
CA SER A 643 20.41 1.30 -13.54
C SER A 643 19.37 2.39 -13.67
N GLY A 644 19.47 3.46 -12.87
CA GLY A 644 18.38 4.42 -12.69
C GLY A 644 17.12 3.73 -12.16
N PRO A 645 16.01 4.47 -12.02
CA PRO A 645 14.72 3.88 -11.73
C PRO A 645 14.31 2.93 -12.86
N ASN A 646 13.94 1.70 -12.51
CA ASN A 646 13.36 0.73 -13.42
C ASN A 646 12.07 1.34 -14.01
N PRO A 647 11.93 1.42 -15.35
CA PRO A 647 10.83 2.14 -16.00
C PRO A 647 9.45 1.48 -15.82
N TYR A 648 9.40 0.26 -15.29
CA TYR A 648 8.17 -0.48 -15.02
C TYR A 648 7.73 -0.34 -13.58
N THR A 649 8.66 -0.38 -12.63
CA THR A 649 8.37 -0.39 -11.20
C THR A 649 8.65 0.94 -10.49
N GLY A 650 9.44 1.83 -11.10
CA GLY A 650 9.89 3.10 -10.52
C GLY A 650 11.01 2.94 -9.46
N GLU A 651 11.50 1.73 -9.25
CA GLU A 651 12.44 1.37 -8.17
C GLU A 651 13.87 1.22 -8.68
N GLU A 652 14.85 1.13 -7.78
CA GLU A 652 16.29 1.09 -8.10
C GLU A 652 16.77 -0.06 -9.01
N GLY A 653 15.88 -1.00 -9.35
CA GLY A 653 16.18 -2.14 -10.22
C GLY A 653 16.78 -3.34 -9.50
N ASN A 654 16.71 -3.38 -8.16
CA ASN A 654 17.08 -4.54 -7.37
C ASN A 654 16.04 -5.66 -7.55
N HIS A 655 16.48 -6.90 -7.73
CA HIS A 655 15.60 -8.05 -7.99
C HIS A 655 16.26 -9.40 -7.71
N ALA A 656 15.43 -10.43 -7.60
CA ALA A 656 15.84 -11.82 -7.83
C ALA A 656 15.53 -12.21 -9.29
N HIS A 657 16.57 -12.56 -10.04
CA HIS A 657 16.41 -12.99 -11.44
C HIS A 657 16.11 -14.48 -11.52
N LEU A 658 15.13 -14.87 -12.34
CA LEU A 658 14.67 -16.24 -12.53
C LEU A 658 14.77 -16.69 -13.99
N GLN A 659 15.27 -17.90 -14.21
CA GLN A 659 15.31 -18.51 -15.54
C GLN A 659 15.33 -20.04 -15.44
N ILE A 660 14.55 -20.71 -16.30
CA ILE A 660 14.64 -22.17 -16.46
C ILE A 660 15.67 -22.51 -17.54
N ASN A 661 16.55 -23.46 -17.25
CA ASN A 661 17.62 -23.90 -18.12
C ASN A 661 17.53 -25.41 -18.38
N TYR A 662 17.58 -25.80 -19.66
CA TYR A 662 17.74 -27.21 -20.04
C TYR A 662 19.17 -27.71 -19.74
N ARG A 663 19.26 -28.84 -19.06
CA ARG A 663 20.47 -29.52 -18.56
C ARG A 663 20.33 -31.04 -18.65
N PRO A 664 20.37 -31.60 -19.88
CA PRO A 664 20.23 -33.04 -20.08
C PRO A 664 21.36 -33.87 -19.45
N ASP A 665 22.54 -33.26 -19.28
CA ASP A 665 23.71 -33.85 -18.61
C ASP A 665 23.45 -34.19 -17.13
N GLN A 666 22.47 -33.55 -16.50
CA GLN A 666 22.11 -33.81 -15.11
C GLN A 666 21.12 -34.94 -14.92
N ALA A 667 20.30 -35.25 -15.93
CA ALA A 667 19.35 -36.35 -15.89
C ALA A 667 20.05 -37.71 -15.80
N THR A 668 21.31 -37.80 -16.24
CA THR A 668 22.10 -39.04 -16.28
C THR A 668 22.99 -39.26 -15.04
N GLY A 669 23.01 -38.33 -14.07
CA GLY A 669 23.85 -38.45 -12.86
C GLY A 669 25.36 -38.29 -13.10
N ALA A 670 25.77 -37.69 -14.22
CA ALA A 670 27.18 -37.44 -14.51
C ALA A 670 27.67 -36.23 -13.69
N VAL A 671 28.71 -36.44 -12.88
CA VAL A 671 29.43 -35.36 -12.20
C VAL A 671 30.14 -34.52 -13.28
N PRO A 672 30.00 -33.18 -13.31
CA PRO A 672 30.78 -32.35 -14.23
C PRO A 672 32.26 -32.55 -13.93
N ALA A 673 33.09 -32.77 -14.96
CA ALA A 673 34.53 -32.78 -14.80
C ALA A 673 34.95 -31.45 -14.16
N SER A 674 35.54 -31.50 -12.97
CA SER A 674 36.16 -30.34 -12.35
C SER A 674 37.21 -29.81 -13.32
N SER A 675 37.07 -28.55 -13.74
CA SER A 675 38.19 -27.83 -14.34
C SER A 675 39.21 -27.60 -13.24
N ALA A 676 40.14 -28.55 -13.11
CA ALA A 676 41.43 -28.29 -12.50
C ALA A 676 42.10 -27.20 -13.34
N ILE A 677 42.03 -25.96 -12.87
CA ILE A 677 42.99 -24.94 -13.26
C ILE A 677 44.16 -25.16 -12.30
N GLU A 678 45.20 -25.84 -12.80
CA GLU A 678 46.52 -25.82 -12.19
C GLU A 678 46.97 -24.35 -12.07
N MET A 679 47.26 -23.93 -10.84
CA MET A 679 48.00 -22.70 -10.58
C MET A 679 49.48 -22.97 -10.86
N GLU A 680 50.08 -22.18 -11.74
CA GLU A 680 51.46 -21.70 -11.58
C GLU A 680 51.44 -20.25 -11.10
#